data_AF-A0AAN6KV37-F1
#
_entry.id   AF-A0AAN6KV37-F1
#
_cell.length_a   1.000
_cell.length_b   1.000
_cell.length_c   1.000
_cell.angle_alpha   90.00
_cell.angle_beta   90.00
_cell.angle_gamma   90.00
#
_symmetry.space_group_name_H-M   'P 1'
#
loop_
_entity.id
_entity.type
_entity.pdbx_description
1 polymer ?
#
loop_
_entity_poly.entity_id
_entity_poly.type
_entity_poly.pdbx_seq_one_letter_code
_entity_poly.pdbx_strand_id
1 'polypeptide(L)'
;MAASSSTLHQLSQLLPLDNSELEQILSYTSTLPREEAAQHLQNLLGDSPEAIQFIQAYSERGHEKGGTPQVPTHMPDAKSNMTQPQSQSVRSDMDSKHNHGAVADDKNGGMSAPPPSYAPPAGPPPTSYVANGHRHTNKVVEVAHIRARDEQEMQQALQTLQYQYGIYNSDIEPEHDTDYPCSCAIHQYKYRKWNRYGVQEMWSKAVMYPGEKSYNDNPNQTMFSNNPYRMRVVSPYGYGQMNWGGPGRPIAGYHAQAIHQSITLNNSLNQEAQANIDGREPKLNIWDEKVLETAMANLNVNGKKGNDERRPVSRPDEKGQGPNPAVASIAVKPNASRLSSFRKSIGIKTSDERAVAKVEKAADKGMGLRDEILAEERGRWPDEQWRWIVMVYQDKVGMTNKIAHLRAHQPTQYLHLLRAGYFEPIPVAWASQASNPLKFSIEASSGWRGITPAWRGYEDTAEERLYWVLNHREGSVGMRLKPDFISEMNMARARMATAVEPPPIYSSSDDTCHLQHTSEGYSKQVMPAPFHAFDRPETSTDDTMILLDVSGSMDFDPVRPVYDQYMITRWMRSTQPKNKDVAKAIIRRFTDAMANHDHQFTGYDLTTFSDRATFIGSVNHRNLNDMWKNVRLGGGTRVMTGWQKVKERHFQKHSESATYHPIYGWQAGPQTPMLRLLLLLDGEATDMDEFELDILGLSWAHVTIFLIGVDGCPHHHRHANELQRISDVNHHVSFVDAQGNTPERFVTHELLKRHLGYDIPMQEFTQMEELPAYEE
;
A
#
# COMPACT_ATOMS: atom_id res chain seq x y z
N MET A 1 -32.12 -3.08 -24.87
CA MET A 1 -33.53 -3.03 -25.31
C MET A 1 -34.39 -3.40 -24.13
N ALA A 2 -35.54 -2.74 -23.91
CA ALA A 2 -36.44 -3.09 -22.82
C ALA A 2 -36.93 -4.55 -22.99
N ALA A 3 -36.83 -5.35 -21.93
CA ALA A 3 -37.31 -6.73 -21.94
C ALA A 3 -38.80 -6.76 -22.28
N SER A 4 -39.26 -7.75 -23.05
CA SER A 4 -40.68 -7.85 -23.39
C SER A 4 -41.50 -7.94 -22.08
N SER A 5 -42.59 -7.18 -21.97
CA SER A 5 -43.43 -7.14 -20.76
C SER A 5 -43.88 -8.55 -20.31
N SER A 6 -44.01 -9.48 -21.27
CA SER A 6 -44.31 -10.89 -21.00
C SER A 6 -43.17 -11.65 -20.32
N THR A 7 -41.90 -11.38 -20.67
CA THR A 7 -40.74 -12.04 -20.06
C THR A 7 -40.50 -11.54 -18.64
N LEU A 8 -40.68 -10.24 -18.41
CA LEU A 8 -40.54 -9.62 -17.10
C LEU A 8 -41.60 -10.17 -16.13
N HIS A 9 -42.86 -10.29 -16.57
CA HIS A 9 -43.93 -10.90 -15.78
C HIS A 9 -43.68 -12.38 -15.44
N GLN A 10 -43.06 -13.15 -16.34
CA GLN A 10 -42.74 -14.55 -16.05
C GLN A 10 -41.60 -14.66 -15.02
N LEU A 11 -40.60 -13.78 -15.10
CA LEU A 11 -39.50 -13.76 -14.15
C LEU A 11 -39.95 -13.31 -12.75
N SER A 12 -40.90 -12.37 -12.66
CA SER A 12 -41.45 -11.91 -11.36
C SER A 12 -42.25 -12.99 -10.61
N GLN A 13 -42.70 -14.04 -11.30
CA GLN A 13 -43.32 -15.20 -10.66
C GLN A 13 -42.30 -16.16 -10.05
N LEU A 14 -41.04 -16.11 -10.50
CA LEU A 14 -39.95 -16.97 -10.03
C LEU A 14 -39.07 -16.27 -8.99
N LEU A 15 -38.95 -14.95 -9.08
CA LEU A 15 -38.20 -14.11 -8.14
C LEU A 15 -39.10 -13.00 -7.59
N PRO A 16 -39.34 -12.93 -6.27
CA PRO A 16 -40.14 -11.87 -5.65
C PRO A 16 -39.31 -10.57 -5.50
N LEU A 17 -38.83 -10.05 -6.63
CA LEU A 17 -38.07 -8.81 -6.74
C LEU A 17 -38.90 -7.73 -7.43
N ASP A 18 -38.47 -6.48 -7.30
CA ASP A 18 -39.16 -5.38 -7.98
C ASP A 18 -38.88 -5.39 -9.50
N ASN A 19 -39.75 -4.74 -10.28
CA ASN A 19 -39.62 -4.75 -11.73
C ASN A 19 -38.30 -4.10 -12.22
N SER A 20 -37.70 -3.19 -11.44
CA SER A 20 -36.45 -2.52 -11.82
C SER A 20 -35.24 -3.45 -11.68
N GLU A 21 -35.22 -4.28 -10.64
CA GLU A 21 -34.22 -5.31 -10.40
C GLU A 21 -34.36 -6.45 -11.43
N LEU A 22 -35.60 -6.85 -11.74
CA LEU A 22 -35.88 -7.87 -12.75
C LEU A 22 -35.46 -7.41 -14.16
N GLU A 23 -35.65 -6.13 -14.49
CA GLU A 23 -35.15 -5.54 -15.75
C GLU A 23 -33.62 -5.51 -15.80
N GLN A 24 -32.95 -5.22 -14.69
CA GLN A 24 -31.49 -5.27 -14.62
C GLN A 24 -30.96 -6.68 -14.83
N ILE A 25 -31.60 -7.69 -14.22
CA ILE A 25 -31.26 -9.11 -14.42
C ILE A 25 -31.40 -9.48 -15.90
N LEU A 26 -32.53 -9.16 -16.52
CA LEU A 26 -32.77 -9.47 -17.94
C LEU A 26 -31.84 -8.68 -18.87
N SER A 27 -31.53 -7.42 -18.53
CA SER A 27 -30.59 -6.57 -19.28
C SER A 27 -29.19 -7.16 -19.25
N TYR A 28 -28.69 -7.51 -18.07
CA TYR A 28 -27.39 -8.15 -17.91
C TYR A 28 -27.34 -9.52 -18.61
N THR A 29 -28.36 -10.37 -18.38
CA THR A 29 -28.43 -11.69 -19.01
C THR A 29 -28.40 -11.59 -20.55
N SER A 30 -29.01 -10.55 -21.13
CA SER A 30 -28.98 -10.32 -22.58
C SER A 30 -27.61 -9.90 -23.15
N THR A 31 -26.66 -9.51 -22.30
CA THR A 31 -25.28 -9.22 -22.71
C THR A 31 -24.38 -10.45 -22.72
N LEU A 32 -24.84 -11.57 -22.17
CA LEU A 32 -24.07 -12.80 -22.05
C LEU A 32 -24.26 -13.72 -23.28
N PRO A 33 -23.24 -14.50 -23.67
CA PRO A 33 -23.40 -15.60 -24.62
C PRO A 33 -24.45 -16.62 -24.18
N ARG A 34 -25.08 -17.34 -25.12
CA ARG A 34 -26.28 -18.18 -24.86
C ARG A 34 -26.12 -19.16 -23.70
N GLU A 35 -24.97 -19.84 -23.67
CA GLU A 35 -24.65 -20.84 -22.65
C GLU A 35 -24.39 -20.17 -21.30
N GLU A 36 -23.71 -19.03 -21.28
CA GLU A 36 -23.44 -18.25 -20.06
C GLU A 36 -24.71 -17.57 -19.52
N ALA A 37 -25.59 -17.10 -20.40
CA ALA A 37 -26.90 -16.55 -20.06
C ALA A 37 -27.80 -17.61 -19.40
N ALA A 38 -27.85 -18.82 -19.97
CA ALA A 38 -28.59 -19.93 -19.40
C ALA A 38 -28.04 -20.36 -18.03
N GLN A 39 -26.71 -20.45 -17.91
CA GLN A 39 -26.06 -20.77 -16.64
C GLN A 39 -26.27 -19.68 -15.58
N HIS A 40 -26.22 -18.41 -15.97
CA HIS A 40 -26.47 -17.28 -15.09
C HIS A 40 -27.89 -17.31 -14.52
N LEU A 41 -28.90 -17.54 -15.37
CA LEU A 41 -30.29 -17.68 -14.93
C LEU A 41 -30.51 -18.94 -14.09
N GLN A 42 -29.86 -20.06 -14.42
CA GLN A 42 -29.95 -21.28 -13.61
C GLN A 42 -29.39 -21.08 -12.20
N ASN A 43 -28.24 -20.41 -12.09
CA ASN A 43 -27.63 -20.10 -10.79
C ASN A 43 -28.53 -19.18 -9.94
N LEU A 44 -29.32 -18.32 -10.58
CA LEU A 44 -30.20 -17.37 -9.90
C LEU A 44 -31.56 -17.96 -9.53
N LEU A 45 -32.14 -18.79 -10.41
CA LEU A 45 -33.49 -19.33 -10.28
C LEU A 45 -33.53 -20.75 -9.69
N GLY A 46 -32.39 -21.46 -9.70
CA GLY A 46 -32.28 -22.86 -9.30
C GLY A 46 -32.88 -23.83 -10.30
N ASP A 47 -33.05 -25.09 -9.88
CA ASP A 47 -33.44 -26.22 -10.74
C ASP A 47 -34.94 -26.57 -10.66
N SER A 48 -35.82 -25.61 -10.34
CA SER A 48 -37.26 -25.89 -10.33
C SER A 48 -37.77 -26.12 -11.76
N PRO A 49 -38.80 -26.97 -11.96
CA PRO A 49 -39.37 -27.21 -13.28
C PRO A 49 -39.81 -25.92 -14.00
N GLU A 50 -40.31 -24.95 -13.25
CA GLU A 50 -40.76 -23.64 -13.74
C GLU A 50 -39.57 -22.75 -14.13
N ALA A 51 -38.47 -22.79 -13.37
CA ALA A 51 -37.23 -22.09 -13.70
C ALA A 51 -36.58 -22.65 -14.96
N ILE A 52 -36.51 -23.97 -15.10
CA ILE A 52 -35.93 -24.63 -16.28
C ILE A 52 -36.75 -24.29 -17.53
N GLN A 53 -38.09 -24.31 -17.45
CA GLN A 53 -38.96 -23.92 -18.56
C GLN A 53 -38.76 -22.45 -18.95
N PHE A 54 -38.63 -21.55 -17.97
CA PHE A 54 -38.35 -20.14 -18.22
C PHE A 54 -37.00 -19.95 -18.92
N ILE A 55 -35.93 -20.59 -18.45
CA ILE A 55 -34.58 -20.49 -19.01
C ILE A 55 -34.55 -20.99 -20.44
N GLN A 56 -35.21 -22.12 -20.72
CA GLN A 56 -35.30 -22.67 -22.06
C GLN A 56 -36.07 -21.73 -23.00
N ALA A 57 -37.23 -21.22 -22.57
CA ALA A 57 -38.04 -20.28 -23.36
C ALA A 57 -37.33 -18.94 -23.59
N TYR A 58 -36.54 -18.46 -22.62
CA TYR A 58 -35.75 -17.24 -22.74
C TYR A 58 -34.60 -17.42 -23.74
N SER A 59 -33.89 -18.55 -23.65
CA SER A 59 -32.77 -18.88 -24.53
C SER A 59 -33.19 -19.11 -25.99
N GLU A 60 -34.40 -19.59 -26.22
CA GLU A 60 -34.98 -19.75 -27.56
C GLU A 60 -35.41 -18.41 -28.19
N ARG A 61 -35.76 -17.40 -27.38
CA ARG A 61 -36.18 -16.07 -27.87
C ARG A 61 -35.01 -15.08 -28.09
N GLY A 62 -33.83 -15.35 -27.52
CA GLY A 62 -32.81 -14.31 -27.26
C GLY A 62 -31.53 -14.28 -28.13
N HIS A 63 -31.32 -15.17 -29.09
CA HIS A 63 -30.02 -15.26 -29.79
C HIS A 63 -30.07 -15.06 -31.31
N GLU A 64 -30.13 -13.80 -31.75
CA GLU A 64 -29.82 -13.43 -33.15
C GLU A 64 -28.69 -12.41 -33.32
N LYS A 65 -28.06 -11.87 -32.27
CA LYS A 65 -26.95 -10.90 -32.45
C LYS A 65 -25.83 -11.02 -31.42
N GLY A 66 -24.91 -11.95 -31.65
CA GLY A 66 -23.55 -11.88 -31.10
C GLY A 66 -22.61 -11.27 -32.14
N GLY A 67 -22.27 -9.98 -31.99
CA GLY A 67 -21.31 -9.28 -32.84
C GLY A 67 -19.92 -9.25 -32.20
N THR A 68 -18.92 -9.79 -32.89
CA THR A 68 -17.48 -9.70 -32.56
C THR A 68 -16.97 -8.26 -32.61
N PRO A 69 -16.04 -7.81 -31.73
CA PRO A 69 -15.42 -6.49 -31.84
C PRO A 69 -14.29 -6.48 -32.87
N GLN A 70 -14.38 -5.64 -33.90
CA GLN A 70 -13.29 -5.36 -34.85
C GLN A 70 -12.58 -4.02 -34.54
N VAL A 71 -11.26 -4.05 -34.74
CA VAL A 71 -10.26 -2.97 -34.65
C VAL A 71 -10.50 -1.88 -35.71
N PRO A 72 -10.27 -0.58 -35.43
CA PRO A 72 -10.36 0.45 -36.45
C PRO A 72 -9.02 0.66 -37.18
N THR A 73 -9.00 0.40 -38.48
CA THR A 73 -8.00 0.93 -39.43
C THR A 73 -8.73 1.78 -40.47
N HIS A 74 -8.34 3.05 -40.58
CA HIS A 74 -8.83 3.96 -41.59
C HIS A 74 -7.73 4.20 -42.63
N MET A 75 -8.02 3.97 -43.91
CA MET A 75 -7.59 4.78 -45.08
C MET A 75 -8.29 4.24 -46.36
N PRO A 76 -8.47 5.06 -47.41
CA PRO A 76 -9.74 5.14 -48.14
C PRO A 76 -9.83 4.39 -49.48
N ASP A 77 -11.09 4.30 -49.93
CA ASP A 77 -11.68 3.82 -51.18
C ASP A 77 -10.81 3.66 -52.44
N ALA A 78 -10.94 2.49 -53.09
CA ALA A 78 -11.05 2.39 -54.55
C ALA A 78 -11.72 1.07 -54.99
N LYS A 79 -12.61 1.19 -55.97
CA LYS A 79 -13.47 0.14 -56.53
C LYS A 79 -12.70 -0.90 -57.36
N SER A 80 -13.35 -2.07 -57.45
CA SER A 80 -13.59 -2.89 -58.66
C SER A 80 -12.76 -4.16 -58.92
N ASN A 81 -13.57 -5.20 -59.17
CA ASN A 81 -13.41 -6.35 -60.07
C ASN A 81 -12.68 -7.63 -59.64
N MET A 82 -13.51 -8.68 -59.52
CA MET A 82 -13.42 -10.00 -60.15
C MET A 82 -12.03 -10.66 -60.22
N THR A 83 -11.89 -11.87 -59.66
CA THR A 83 -12.11 -13.16 -60.38
C THR A 83 -11.60 -14.31 -59.48
N GLN A 84 -12.46 -15.29 -59.21
CA GLN A 84 -12.10 -16.64 -58.73
C GLN A 84 -11.44 -17.45 -59.86
N PRO A 85 -10.55 -18.43 -59.61
CA PRO A 85 -10.99 -19.80 -59.29
C PRO A 85 -10.14 -20.49 -58.20
N GLN A 86 -10.72 -21.19 -57.23
CA GLN A 86 -11.18 -22.60 -57.23
C GLN A 86 -10.08 -23.67 -57.25
N SER A 87 -10.29 -24.65 -56.35
CA SER A 87 -9.92 -26.08 -56.39
C SER A 87 -8.46 -26.44 -56.05
N GLN A 88 -8.12 -27.55 -55.39
CA GLN A 88 -8.87 -28.68 -54.81
C GLN A 88 -7.90 -29.47 -53.92
N SER A 89 -8.46 -30.20 -52.96
CA SER A 89 -7.87 -31.31 -52.21
C SER A 89 -7.23 -32.40 -53.08
N VAL A 90 -6.28 -33.18 -52.53
CA VAL A 90 -6.37 -34.66 -52.37
C VAL A 90 -5.11 -35.21 -51.65
N ARG A 91 -5.37 -36.23 -50.82
CA ARG A 91 -4.46 -37.08 -50.03
C ARG A 91 -3.67 -38.08 -50.90
N SER A 92 -2.53 -38.58 -50.41
CA SER A 92 -2.21 -40.03 -50.44
C SER A 92 -0.96 -40.38 -49.61
N ASP A 93 -1.09 -41.49 -48.88
CA ASP A 93 -0.06 -42.27 -48.18
C ASP A 93 0.92 -42.96 -49.13
N MET A 94 2.16 -43.24 -48.66
CA MET A 94 2.72 -44.61 -48.44
C MET A 94 4.26 -44.66 -48.46
N ASP A 95 4.81 -45.03 -47.29
CA ASP A 95 5.62 -46.22 -47.03
C ASP A 95 7.13 -46.38 -47.38
N SER A 96 7.77 -47.15 -46.48
CA SER A 96 8.98 -48.01 -46.61
C SER A 96 10.39 -47.51 -46.22
N LYS A 97 10.72 -47.80 -44.94
CA LYS A 97 11.80 -48.70 -44.40
C LYS A 97 13.17 -48.80 -45.11
N HIS A 98 14.24 -48.73 -44.29
CA HIS A 98 15.29 -49.75 -43.99
C HIS A 98 16.48 -49.05 -43.28
N ASN A 99 17.39 -49.64 -42.49
CA ASN A 99 17.44 -50.73 -41.52
C ASN A 99 18.89 -50.75 -40.94
N HIS A 100 19.08 -51.19 -39.68
CA HIS A 100 20.30 -51.70 -39.01
C HIS A 100 21.58 -50.83 -38.88
N GLY A 101 22.40 -50.92 -37.82
CA GLY A 101 22.53 -51.95 -36.79
C GLY A 101 23.41 -51.52 -35.59
N ALA A 102 23.49 -52.43 -34.61
CA ALA A 102 23.92 -52.27 -33.23
C ALA A 102 25.34 -52.82 -32.93
N VAL A 103 25.65 -52.93 -31.62
CA VAL A 103 26.63 -53.79 -30.87
C VAL A 103 27.66 -52.94 -30.08
N ALA A 104 27.56 -52.78 -28.74
CA ALA A 104 27.99 -53.63 -27.59
C ALA A 104 29.54 -53.73 -27.43
N ASP A 105 30.24 -53.83 -26.28
CA ASP A 105 29.93 -54.10 -24.86
C ASP A 105 31.22 -53.88 -23.99
N ASP A 106 31.07 -53.97 -22.65
CA ASP A 106 32.04 -54.46 -21.62
C ASP A 106 32.95 -53.55 -20.71
N LYS A 107 32.52 -53.48 -19.42
CA LYS A 107 33.15 -53.92 -18.13
C LYS A 107 34.10 -53.08 -17.21
N ASN A 108 33.60 -52.99 -15.94
CA ASN A 108 34.24 -53.03 -14.58
C ASN A 108 35.23 -51.92 -14.12
N GLY A 109 35.18 -51.32 -12.92
CA GLY A 109 34.31 -51.43 -11.73
C GLY A 109 34.86 -50.58 -10.55
N GLY A 110 34.04 -50.30 -9.51
CA GLY A 110 34.53 -49.95 -8.15
C GLY A 110 34.02 -48.66 -7.45
N MET A 111 32.87 -48.75 -6.78
CA MET A 111 32.46 -48.10 -5.50
C MET A 111 32.73 -46.61 -5.20
N SER A 112 31.67 -45.78 -5.27
CA SER A 112 31.09 -45.04 -4.12
C SER A 112 29.79 -44.34 -4.54
N ALA A 113 28.65 -44.70 -3.94
CA ALA A 113 27.37 -44.03 -4.16
C ALA A 113 27.20 -42.82 -3.23
N PRO A 114 26.59 -41.72 -3.73
CA PRO A 114 25.55 -41.00 -3.02
C PRO A 114 24.14 -41.27 -3.64
N PRO A 115 23.07 -41.17 -2.82
CA PRO A 115 21.68 -41.52 -3.17
C PRO A 115 20.98 -40.44 -4.05
N PRO A 116 19.75 -40.70 -4.54
CA PRO A 116 19.35 -40.39 -5.92
C PRO A 116 18.77 -38.98 -6.14
N SER A 117 18.85 -38.59 -7.41
CA SER A 117 18.11 -37.51 -8.08
C SER A 117 16.66 -37.40 -7.63
N TYR A 118 16.36 -36.34 -6.88
CA TYR A 118 15.04 -35.70 -6.84
C TYR A 118 15.21 -34.22 -7.18
N ALA A 119 15.40 -33.94 -8.46
CA ALA A 119 14.96 -32.68 -9.04
C ALA A 119 13.55 -32.91 -9.59
N PRO A 120 12.53 -32.10 -9.26
CA PRO A 120 11.38 -31.99 -10.13
C PRO A 120 11.84 -31.31 -11.44
N PRO A 121 11.23 -31.63 -12.60
CA PRO A 121 11.59 -31.00 -13.86
C PRO A 121 11.34 -29.49 -13.80
N ALA A 122 12.09 -28.72 -14.58
CA ALA A 122 11.78 -27.32 -14.88
C ALA A 122 10.37 -27.22 -15.50
N GLY A 123 9.37 -27.01 -14.64
CA GLY A 123 8.00 -26.77 -15.03
C GLY A 123 7.78 -25.29 -15.39
N PRO A 124 6.68 -24.97 -16.11
CA PRO A 124 6.25 -23.59 -16.28
C PRO A 124 6.05 -22.93 -14.90
N PRO A 125 6.14 -21.59 -14.78
CA PRO A 125 5.94 -20.89 -13.51
C PRO A 125 4.64 -21.38 -12.87
N PRO A 126 4.57 -21.54 -11.53
CA PRO A 126 3.43 -22.15 -10.89
C PRO A 126 2.18 -21.37 -11.29
N THR A 127 1.36 -22.01 -12.12
CA THR A 127 -0.03 -21.61 -12.34
C THR A 127 -0.67 -21.63 -10.97
N SER A 128 -1.15 -20.47 -10.54
CA SER A 128 -2.05 -20.24 -9.39
C SER A 128 -2.27 -21.49 -8.55
N TYR A 129 -1.34 -21.78 -7.62
CA TYR A 129 -1.73 -22.51 -6.43
C TYR A 129 -2.72 -21.59 -5.73
N VAL A 130 -3.99 -21.79 -6.04
CA VAL A 130 -5.09 -21.31 -5.23
C VAL A 130 -4.76 -21.84 -3.85
N ALA A 131 -4.34 -20.96 -2.93
CA ALA A 131 -4.27 -21.27 -1.52
C ALA A 131 -5.71 -21.50 -1.02
N ASN A 132 -6.31 -22.60 -1.47
CA ASN A 132 -7.53 -23.16 -0.92
C ASN A 132 -7.16 -23.69 0.46
N GLY A 133 -7.26 -22.86 1.49
CA GLY A 133 -7.17 -23.37 2.85
C GLY A 133 -7.22 -22.32 3.95
N HIS A 134 -6.47 -21.23 3.83
CA HIS A 134 -6.28 -20.34 4.97
C HIS A 134 -6.70 -18.89 4.68
N ARG A 135 -7.97 -18.58 4.96
CA ARG A 135 -8.51 -17.22 4.98
C ARG A 135 -8.83 -16.84 6.42
N HIS A 136 -7.84 -16.28 7.12
CA HIS A 136 -8.12 -15.58 8.36
C HIS A 136 -8.88 -14.29 8.07
N THR A 137 -9.89 -14.00 8.87
CA THR A 137 -10.65 -12.76 8.76
C THR A 137 -10.98 -12.24 10.16
N ASN A 138 -11.10 -10.93 10.25
CA ASN A 138 -11.57 -10.21 11.43
C ASN A 138 -12.41 -9.01 10.97
N LYS A 139 -12.94 -8.24 11.91
CA LYS A 139 -13.81 -7.09 11.58
C LYS A 139 -13.13 -6.04 10.70
N VAL A 140 -11.84 -5.78 10.90
CA VAL A 140 -11.06 -4.83 10.08
C VAL A 140 -10.94 -5.34 8.65
N VAL A 141 -10.58 -6.61 8.46
CA VAL A 141 -10.46 -7.25 7.14
C VAL A 141 -11.79 -7.27 6.40
N GLU A 142 -12.88 -7.68 7.07
CA GLU A 142 -14.22 -7.70 6.47
C GLU A 142 -14.66 -6.33 5.96
N VAL A 143 -14.48 -5.30 6.78
CA VAL A 143 -14.92 -3.94 6.43
C VAL A 143 -13.98 -3.31 5.42
N ALA A 144 -12.69 -3.64 5.46
CA ALA A 144 -11.75 -3.24 4.41
C ALA A 144 -12.19 -3.79 3.05
N HIS A 145 -12.61 -5.06 2.97
CA HIS A 145 -13.15 -5.61 1.71
C HIS A 145 -14.41 -4.90 1.22
N ILE A 146 -15.22 -4.32 2.12
CA ILE A 146 -16.39 -3.51 1.72
C ILE A 146 -15.93 -2.15 1.19
N ARG A 147 -15.04 -1.46 1.91
CA ARG A 147 -14.51 -0.14 1.52
C ARG A 147 -13.73 -0.19 0.21
N ALA A 148 -12.95 -1.25 -0.02
CA ALA A 148 -12.13 -1.40 -1.22
C ALA A 148 -12.94 -1.50 -2.53
N ARG A 149 -14.25 -1.80 -2.46
CA ARG A 149 -15.09 -1.97 -3.66
C ARG A 149 -15.23 -0.68 -4.48
N ASP A 150 -15.25 0.46 -3.80
CA ASP A 150 -15.53 1.77 -4.41
C ASP A 150 -14.50 2.86 -4.07
N GLU A 151 -13.53 2.59 -3.19
CA GLU A 151 -12.51 3.57 -2.78
C GLU A 151 -11.76 4.18 -3.97
N GLN A 152 -11.25 3.33 -4.86
CA GLN A 152 -10.49 3.77 -6.03
C GLN A 152 -11.35 4.59 -7.01
N GLU A 153 -12.63 4.22 -7.16
CA GLU A 153 -13.57 4.96 -8.00
C GLU A 153 -13.82 6.36 -7.43
N MET A 154 -13.96 6.47 -6.10
CA MET A 154 -14.16 7.75 -5.43
C MET A 154 -12.96 8.67 -5.56
N GLN A 155 -11.74 8.15 -5.38
CA GLN A 155 -10.50 8.90 -5.59
C GLN A 155 -10.40 9.43 -7.04
N GLN A 156 -10.67 8.57 -8.03
CA GLN A 156 -10.66 8.96 -9.44
C GLN A 156 -11.76 9.98 -9.77
N ALA A 157 -12.94 9.84 -9.19
CA ALA A 157 -14.04 10.77 -9.37
C ALA A 157 -13.69 12.16 -8.80
N LEU A 158 -13.07 12.23 -7.62
CA LEU A 158 -12.60 13.49 -7.04
C LEU A 158 -11.51 14.13 -7.92
N GLN A 159 -10.50 13.36 -8.33
CA GLN A 159 -9.41 13.86 -9.17
C GLN A 159 -9.93 14.40 -10.51
N THR A 160 -10.86 13.69 -11.16
CA THR A 160 -11.50 14.12 -12.40
C THR A 160 -12.28 15.41 -12.21
N LEU A 161 -12.99 15.53 -11.09
CA LEU A 161 -13.76 16.72 -10.73
C LEU A 161 -12.83 17.92 -10.48
N GLN A 162 -11.77 17.73 -9.69
CA GLN A 162 -10.75 18.75 -9.43
C GLN A 162 -10.16 19.28 -10.74
N TYR A 163 -9.77 18.38 -11.65
CA TYR A 163 -9.26 18.76 -12.98
C TYR A 163 -10.29 19.54 -13.80
N GLN A 164 -11.55 19.08 -13.84
CA GLN A 164 -12.64 19.75 -14.57
C GLN A 164 -12.86 21.19 -14.12
N TYR A 165 -12.65 21.49 -12.83
CA TYR A 165 -12.85 22.81 -12.25
C TYR A 165 -11.55 23.61 -12.05
N GLY A 166 -10.41 23.11 -12.56
CA GLY A 166 -9.12 23.79 -12.47
C GLY A 166 -8.59 23.92 -11.03
N ILE A 167 -8.92 22.95 -10.19
CA ILE A 167 -8.39 22.81 -8.83
C ILE A 167 -7.22 21.82 -8.91
N TYR A 168 -6.02 22.29 -8.59
CA TYR A 168 -4.79 21.49 -8.74
C TYR A 168 -4.28 20.92 -7.40
N ASN A 169 -4.98 21.21 -6.31
CA ASN A 169 -4.67 20.80 -4.95
C ASN A 169 -5.51 19.58 -4.59
N SER A 170 -4.87 18.45 -4.30
CA SER A 170 -5.54 17.18 -3.95
C SER A 170 -6.39 17.30 -2.69
N ASP A 171 -6.02 18.18 -1.76
CA ASP A 171 -6.71 18.43 -0.48
C ASP A 171 -7.96 19.31 -0.60
N ILE A 172 -8.22 19.92 -1.76
CA ILE A 172 -9.38 20.81 -1.97
C ILE A 172 -10.48 20.05 -2.71
N GLU A 173 -11.58 19.76 -2.01
CA GLU A 173 -12.80 19.27 -2.66
C GLU A 173 -13.56 20.42 -3.34
N PRO A 174 -14.06 20.23 -4.58
CA PRO A 174 -14.90 21.22 -5.25
C PRO A 174 -16.19 21.55 -4.48
N GLU A 175 -16.39 22.83 -4.16
CA GLU A 175 -17.61 23.32 -3.50
C GLU A 175 -18.57 24.00 -4.47
N HIS A 176 -19.86 23.70 -4.31
CA HIS A 176 -20.97 24.34 -4.99
C HIS A 176 -22.18 24.30 -4.08
N ASP A 177 -22.69 25.49 -3.75
CA ASP A 177 -23.85 25.69 -2.88
C ASP A 177 -24.95 26.36 -3.69
N THR A 178 -26.12 25.71 -3.76
CA THR A 178 -27.29 26.23 -4.46
C THR A 178 -28.56 25.92 -3.67
N ASP A 179 -29.48 26.88 -3.59
CA ASP A 179 -30.76 26.70 -2.90
C ASP A 179 -31.80 25.89 -3.71
N TYR A 180 -31.45 25.42 -4.91
CA TYR A 180 -32.32 24.67 -5.81
C TYR A 180 -31.70 23.30 -6.18
N PRO A 181 -32.52 22.30 -6.58
CA PRO A 181 -32.02 21.01 -7.02
C PRO A 181 -31.06 21.16 -8.20
N CYS A 182 -29.80 20.76 -8.01
CA CYS A 182 -28.76 20.84 -9.01
C CYS A 182 -28.15 19.44 -9.25
N SER A 183 -27.98 19.07 -10.51
CA SER A 183 -27.41 17.77 -10.94
C SER A 183 -26.01 17.90 -11.54
N CYS A 184 -25.29 18.99 -11.24
CA CYS A 184 -23.92 19.18 -11.73
C CYS A 184 -22.97 18.10 -11.21
N ALA A 185 -21.81 17.95 -11.84
CA ALA A 185 -20.80 16.94 -11.48
C ALA A 185 -20.40 16.99 -10.00
N ILE A 186 -20.34 18.19 -9.40
CA ILE A 186 -20.04 18.38 -7.97
C ILE A 186 -21.13 17.76 -7.09
N HIS A 187 -22.41 18.03 -7.38
CA HIS A 187 -23.50 17.45 -6.62
C HIS A 187 -23.61 15.93 -6.85
N GLN A 188 -23.37 15.44 -8.06
CA GLN A 188 -23.29 14.00 -8.33
C GLN A 188 -22.21 13.31 -7.49
N TYR A 189 -21.02 13.89 -7.41
CA TYR A 189 -19.95 13.41 -6.52
C TYR A 189 -20.36 13.47 -5.05
N LYS A 190 -20.95 14.58 -4.58
CA LYS A 190 -21.46 14.70 -3.20
C LYS A 190 -22.50 13.62 -2.87
N TYR A 191 -23.44 13.33 -3.77
CA TYR A 191 -24.41 12.25 -3.58
C TYR A 191 -23.73 10.88 -3.47
N ARG A 192 -22.74 10.58 -4.31
CA ARG A 192 -21.93 9.35 -4.20
C ARG A 192 -21.21 9.28 -2.86
N LYS A 193 -20.57 10.37 -2.42
CA LYS A 193 -19.91 10.48 -1.11
C LYS A 193 -20.89 10.20 0.04
N TRP A 194 -22.10 10.78 -0.01
CA TRP A 194 -23.12 10.58 1.03
C TRP A 194 -23.65 9.14 1.09
N ASN A 195 -23.76 8.46 -0.04
CA ASN A 195 -24.15 7.05 -0.09
C ASN A 195 -23.11 6.14 0.60
N ARG A 196 -21.87 6.62 0.79
CA ARG A 196 -20.80 5.88 1.50
C ARG A 196 -20.79 6.07 3.01
N TYR A 197 -21.68 6.87 3.61
CA TYR A 197 -21.67 7.05 5.07
C TYR A 197 -21.88 5.75 5.85
N GLY A 198 -22.63 4.78 5.30
CA GLY A 198 -22.74 3.45 5.90
C GLY A 198 -21.40 2.69 5.92
N VAL A 199 -20.65 2.76 4.82
CA VAL A 199 -19.30 2.17 4.71
C VAL A 199 -18.34 2.86 5.67
N GLN A 200 -18.38 4.19 5.73
CA GLN A 200 -17.57 4.99 6.64
C GLN A 200 -17.84 4.65 8.11
N GLU A 201 -19.12 4.50 8.49
CA GLU A 201 -19.49 4.13 9.86
C GLU A 201 -19.01 2.72 10.21
N MET A 202 -19.15 1.75 9.30
CA MET A 202 -18.61 0.41 9.47
C MET A 202 -17.09 0.46 9.66
N TRP A 203 -16.37 1.21 8.82
CA TRP A 203 -14.91 1.33 8.88
C TRP A 203 -14.49 1.96 10.21
N SER A 204 -15.10 3.09 10.56
CA SER A 204 -14.85 3.79 11.82
C SER A 204 -15.04 2.88 13.02
N LYS A 205 -16.11 2.07 13.06
CA LYS A 205 -16.36 1.15 14.17
C LYS A 205 -15.33 0.02 14.24
N ALA A 206 -14.78 -0.41 13.11
CA ALA A 206 -13.78 -1.47 13.07
C ALA A 206 -12.39 -1.00 13.55
N VAL A 207 -12.05 0.28 13.38
CA VAL A 207 -10.71 0.82 13.67
C VAL A 207 -10.67 1.80 14.86
N MET A 208 -11.83 2.20 15.41
CA MET A 208 -11.86 3.10 16.56
C MET A 208 -11.45 2.40 17.86
N TYR A 209 -10.71 3.13 18.69
CA TYR A 209 -10.32 2.67 20.02
C TYR A 209 -11.47 2.81 21.04
N PRO A 210 -11.44 2.04 22.15
CA PRO A 210 -12.44 2.13 23.20
C PRO A 210 -12.68 3.57 23.70
N GLY A 211 -13.93 4.01 23.60
CA GLY A 211 -14.40 5.32 24.08
C GLY A 211 -14.13 6.49 23.13
N GLU A 212 -13.69 6.22 21.91
CA GLU A 212 -13.78 7.17 20.80
C GLU A 212 -15.21 7.22 20.22
N LYS A 213 -15.47 8.24 19.39
CA LYS A 213 -16.76 8.41 18.69
C LYS A 213 -16.50 8.62 17.21
N SER A 214 -17.30 7.98 16.36
CA SER A 214 -17.34 8.28 14.93
C SER A 214 -18.07 9.61 14.67
N TYR A 215 -17.72 10.26 13.56
CA TYR A 215 -18.36 11.46 13.05
C TYR A 215 -18.25 11.48 11.52
N ASN A 216 -19.03 12.32 10.87
CA ASN A 216 -18.96 12.55 9.43
C ASN A 216 -19.26 14.01 9.08
N ASP A 217 -19.14 14.37 7.81
CA ASP A 217 -19.42 15.68 7.24
C ASP A 217 -20.83 15.83 6.67
N ASN A 218 -21.78 14.97 7.08
CA ASN A 218 -23.15 15.00 6.56
C ASN A 218 -23.81 16.38 6.80
N PRO A 219 -24.20 17.11 5.74
CA PRO A 219 -24.79 18.43 5.89
C PRO A 219 -26.14 18.38 6.61
N ASN A 220 -26.88 17.26 6.55
CA ASN A 220 -28.20 17.10 7.15
C ASN A 220 -28.16 16.88 8.67
N GLN A 221 -26.98 16.66 9.26
CA GLN A 221 -26.80 16.56 10.71
C GLN A 221 -26.51 17.95 11.32
N THR A 222 -27.42 18.91 11.18
CA THR A 222 -27.14 20.32 11.53
C THR A 222 -27.26 20.66 13.01
N MET A 223 -28.09 19.96 13.79
CA MET A 223 -28.38 20.37 15.18
C MET A 223 -27.43 19.74 16.22
N PHE A 224 -26.77 18.62 15.90
CA PHE A 224 -25.88 17.88 16.83
C PHE A 224 -24.72 17.17 16.11
N SER A 225 -24.09 17.81 15.11
CA SER A 225 -22.89 17.23 14.50
C SER A 225 -21.77 17.14 15.53
N ASN A 226 -21.26 15.92 15.78
CA ASN A 226 -20.09 15.69 16.61
C ASN A 226 -18.77 15.90 15.84
N ASN A 227 -18.82 16.41 14.60
CA ASN A 227 -17.64 16.61 13.77
C ASN A 227 -16.80 17.79 14.31
N PRO A 228 -15.55 17.54 14.76
CA PRO A 228 -14.73 18.57 15.36
C PRO A 228 -14.23 19.65 14.38
N TYR A 229 -14.33 19.42 13.06
CA TYR A 229 -13.79 20.34 12.04
C TYR A 229 -14.78 21.43 11.63
N ARG A 230 -16.09 21.13 11.63
CA ARG A 230 -17.15 21.95 11.01
C ARG A 230 -17.16 23.43 11.42
N MET A 231 -16.79 23.74 12.67
CA MET A 231 -16.78 25.12 13.21
C MET A 231 -15.38 25.60 13.59
N ARG A 232 -14.34 24.79 13.37
CA ARG A 232 -12.96 25.07 13.81
C ARG A 232 -11.98 25.23 12.65
N VAL A 233 -12.37 24.81 11.45
CA VAL A 233 -11.59 24.94 10.21
C VAL A 233 -12.42 25.71 9.19
N VAL A 234 -11.85 26.76 8.60
CA VAL A 234 -12.51 27.54 7.54
C VAL A 234 -12.54 26.76 6.22
N SER A 235 -13.54 27.02 5.37
CA SER A 235 -13.52 26.51 3.99
C SER A 235 -12.43 27.21 3.16
N PRO A 236 -11.70 26.51 2.28
CA PRO A 236 -10.74 27.12 1.37
C PRO A 236 -11.38 28.10 0.36
N TYR A 237 -12.71 28.12 0.26
CA TYR A 237 -13.47 29.06 -0.57
C TYR A 237 -13.85 30.36 0.17
N GLY A 238 -13.65 30.42 1.49
CA GLY A 238 -13.99 31.55 2.35
C GLY A 238 -15.47 31.62 2.75
N TYR A 239 -15.85 32.71 3.41
CA TYR A 239 -17.24 32.91 3.85
C TYR A 239 -18.09 33.56 2.76
N GLY A 240 -19.19 32.90 2.36
CA GLY A 240 -20.25 33.55 1.59
C GLY A 240 -19.90 33.85 0.13
N GLN A 241 -19.16 32.98 -0.57
CA GLN A 241 -19.12 33.02 -2.04
C GLN A 241 -20.50 32.63 -2.62
N MET A 242 -21.45 33.57 -2.58
CA MET A 242 -22.68 33.51 -3.37
C MET A 242 -22.32 33.80 -4.83
N ASN A 243 -21.78 32.81 -5.54
CA ASN A 243 -21.59 32.90 -6.98
C ASN A 243 -22.95 32.67 -7.66
N TRP A 244 -23.62 33.78 -8.01
CA TRP A 244 -24.72 33.78 -8.97
C TRP A 244 -24.18 33.37 -10.36
N GLY A 245 -24.01 32.07 -10.59
CA GLY A 245 -23.68 31.54 -11.92
C GLY A 245 -22.66 30.40 -12.02
N GLY A 246 -22.15 29.84 -10.92
CA GLY A 246 -21.27 28.66 -10.99
C GLY A 246 -20.54 28.31 -9.70
N PRO A 247 -19.79 27.20 -9.68
CA PRO A 247 -19.01 26.79 -8.51
C PRO A 247 -17.99 27.86 -8.11
N GLY A 248 -17.72 27.92 -6.80
CA GLY A 248 -16.74 28.83 -6.24
C GLY A 248 -15.33 28.51 -6.75
N ARG A 249 -14.39 29.44 -6.54
CA ARG A 249 -12.96 29.17 -6.71
C ARG A 249 -12.27 29.26 -5.36
N PRO A 250 -11.35 28.33 -5.03
CA PRO A 250 -10.62 28.41 -3.78
C PRO A 250 -9.77 29.69 -3.75
N ILE A 251 -9.61 30.26 -2.56
CA ILE A 251 -8.87 31.49 -2.32
C ILE A 251 -7.62 31.14 -1.51
N ALA A 252 -6.44 31.50 -2.01
CA ALA A 252 -5.15 31.15 -1.42
C ALA A 252 -5.05 31.47 0.09
N GLY A 253 -5.51 32.67 0.50
CA GLY A 253 -5.48 33.07 1.91
C GLY A 253 -6.39 32.23 2.82
N TYR A 254 -7.56 31.82 2.33
CA TYR A 254 -8.47 30.95 3.07
C TYR A 254 -7.97 29.51 3.08
N HIS A 255 -7.41 29.01 1.97
CA HIS A 255 -6.74 27.71 1.92
C HIS A 255 -5.59 27.62 2.92
N ALA A 256 -4.72 28.63 2.98
CA ALA A 256 -3.64 28.68 3.96
C ALA A 256 -4.17 28.68 5.41
N GLN A 257 -5.22 29.46 5.70
CA GLN A 257 -5.85 29.46 7.00
C GLN A 257 -6.46 28.09 7.36
N ALA A 258 -7.11 27.43 6.41
CA ALA A 258 -7.69 26.10 6.56
C ALA A 258 -6.62 25.06 6.89
N ILE A 259 -5.48 25.08 6.19
CA ILE A 259 -4.33 24.19 6.46
C ILE A 259 -3.80 24.43 7.87
N HIS A 260 -3.52 25.68 8.26
CA HIS A 260 -2.99 26.00 9.59
C HIS A 260 -3.92 25.53 10.72
N GLN A 261 -5.23 25.79 10.57
CA GLN A 261 -6.23 25.36 11.55
C GLN A 261 -6.36 23.84 11.61
N SER A 262 -6.33 23.16 10.46
CA SER A 262 -6.38 21.70 10.38
C SER A 262 -5.17 21.05 11.04
N ILE A 263 -3.95 21.52 10.77
CA ILE A 263 -2.72 21.00 11.41
C ILE A 263 -2.79 21.14 12.93
N THR A 264 -3.16 22.33 13.42
CA THR A 264 -3.29 22.60 14.86
C THR A 264 -4.33 21.69 15.50
N LEU A 265 -5.48 21.52 14.86
CA LEU A 265 -6.56 20.66 15.34
C LEU A 265 -6.16 19.18 15.33
N ASN A 266 -5.55 18.71 14.25
CA ASN A 266 -5.07 17.33 14.09
C ASN A 266 -4.11 16.96 15.21
N ASN A 267 -3.13 17.81 15.49
CA ASN A 267 -2.14 17.60 16.55
C ASN A 267 -2.80 17.50 17.93
N SER A 268 -3.74 18.41 18.25
CA SER A 268 -4.48 18.36 19.52
C SER A 268 -5.33 17.09 19.65
N LEU A 269 -6.06 16.71 18.60
CA LEU A 269 -6.92 15.52 18.62
C LEU A 269 -6.12 14.22 18.68
N ASN A 270 -4.97 14.15 18.01
CA ASN A 270 -4.08 12.99 18.06
C ASN A 270 -3.47 12.82 19.46
N GLN A 271 -3.03 13.91 20.09
CA GLN A 271 -2.51 13.87 21.46
C GLN A 271 -3.58 13.42 22.46
N GLU A 272 -4.80 13.96 22.34
CA GLU A 272 -5.93 13.57 23.19
C GLU A 272 -6.29 12.10 22.99
N ALA A 273 -6.38 11.64 21.73
CA ALA A 273 -6.71 10.25 21.42
C ALA A 273 -5.68 9.28 21.99
N GLN A 274 -4.38 9.57 21.83
CA GLN A 274 -3.30 8.75 22.39
C GLN A 274 -3.35 8.71 23.92
N ALA A 275 -3.42 9.86 24.60
CA ALA A 275 -3.50 9.91 26.06
C ALA A 275 -4.74 9.19 26.61
N ASN A 276 -5.85 9.22 25.86
CA ASN A 276 -7.09 8.59 26.24
C ASN A 276 -7.04 7.06 26.14
N ILE A 277 -6.44 6.50 25.08
CA ILE A 277 -6.25 5.05 25.00
C ILE A 277 -5.23 4.58 26.04
N ASP A 278 -4.14 5.31 26.25
CA ASP A 278 -3.14 4.97 27.26
C ASP A 278 -3.76 4.93 28.67
N GLY A 279 -4.67 5.86 28.97
CA GLY A 279 -5.43 5.86 30.23
C GLY A 279 -6.47 4.73 30.37
N ARG A 280 -6.77 4.02 29.28
CA ARG A 280 -7.75 2.92 29.22
C ARG A 280 -7.12 1.53 29.16
N GLU A 281 -5.80 1.43 29.03
CA GLU A 281 -5.12 0.14 29.06
C GLU A 281 -5.39 -0.61 30.37
N PRO A 282 -5.43 -1.96 30.35
CA PRO A 282 -5.59 -2.75 31.55
C PRO A 282 -4.50 -2.45 32.59
N LYS A 283 -4.92 -2.19 33.83
CA LYS A 283 -3.98 -1.97 34.95
C LYS A 283 -3.39 -3.26 35.52
N LEU A 284 -4.06 -4.38 35.28
CA LEU A 284 -3.59 -5.70 35.67
C LEU A 284 -2.84 -6.30 34.48
N ASN A 285 -1.74 -7.00 34.75
CA ASN A 285 -1.02 -7.75 33.73
C ASN A 285 -1.92 -8.89 33.24
N ILE A 286 -2.34 -8.82 31.97
CA ILE A 286 -3.25 -9.80 31.37
C ILE A 286 -2.57 -11.16 31.10
N TRP A 287 -1.24 -11.25 31.25
CA TRP A 287 -0.46 -12.46 31.00
C TRP A 287 -0.18 -13.27 32.27
N ASP A 288 -0.39 -12.70 33.46
CA ASP A 288 -0.21 -13.40 34.73
C ASP A 288 -1.50 -14.13 35.11
N GLU A 289 -1.60 -15.39 34.67
CA GLU A 289 -2.74 -16.27 34.94
C GLU A 289 -2.98 -16.42 36.44
N LYS A 290 -1.93 -16.51 37.27
CA LYS A 290 -2.08 -16.65 38.72
C LYS A 290 -2.66 -15.40 39.33
N VAL A 291 -2.27 -14.20 38.88
CA VAL A 291 -2.85 -12.94 39.37
C VAL A 291 -4.30 -12.79 38.95
N LEU A 292 -4.66 -13.17 37.72
CA LEU A 292 -6.04 -13.15 37.22
C LEU A 292 -6.92 -14.17 37.96
N GLU A 293 -6.47 -15.41 38.07
CA GLU A 293 -7.16 -16.49 38.78
C GLU A 293 -7.24 -16.22 40.29
N THR A 294 -6.18 -15.70 40.90
CA THR A 294 -6.18 -15.33 42.34
C THR A 294 -7.09 -14.13 42.59
N ALA A 295 -7.12 -13.15 41.68
CA ALA A 295 -8.07 -12.05 41.74
C ALA A 295 -9.52 -12.55 41.66
N MET A 296 -9.80 -13.63 40.91
CA MET A 296 -11.12 -14.27 40.90
C MET A 296 -11.39 -15.17 42.12
N ALA A 297 -10.40 -15.95 42.54
CA ALA A 297 -10.53 -16.95 43.60
C ALA A 297 -10.65 -16.31 44.99
N ASN A 298 -9.89 -15.25 45.28
CA ASN A 298 -9.99 -14.49 46.53
C ASN A 298 -11.35 -13.80 46.71
N LEU A 299 -12.18 -13.74 45.66
CA LEU A 299 -13.50 -13.14 45.67
C LEU A 299 -14.62 -14.17 45.87
N ASN A 300 -14.46 -15.39 45.35
CA ASN A 300 -15.41 -16.49 45.59
C ASN A 300 -15.46 -16.95 47.07
N VAL A 301 -14.37 -16.77 47.82
CA VAL A 301 -14.31 -17.10 49.26
C VAL A 301 -15.05 -16.07 50.13
N ASN A 302 -15.14 -14.80 49.72
CA ASN A 302 -15.83 -13.76 50.49
C ASN A 302 -17.35 -13.68 50.23
N GLY A 303 -17.86 -14.36 49.19
CA GLY A 303 -19.30 -14.47 48.89
C GLY A 303 -20.02 -15.61 49.64
N LYS A 304 -19.30 -16.55 50.26
CA LYS A 304 -19.85 -17.66 51.04
C LYS A 304 -19.58 -17.49 52.55
N LYS A 305 -20.23 -16.52 53.17
CA LYS A 305 -20.55 -16.58 54.62
C LYS A 305 -22.06 -16.54 54.79
N GLY A 306 -22.71 -17.62 54.32
CA GLY A 306 -24.03 -18.01 54.77
C GLY A 306 -23.89 -18.83 56.05
N ASN A 307 -24.76 -18.53 57.02
CA ASN A 307 -24.99 -19.20 58.30
C ASN A 307 -24.37 -20.59 58.46
N ASP A 308 -23.54 -20.75 59.49
CA ASP A 308 -23.73 -21.85 60.42
C ASP A 308 -23.21 -21.48 61.81
N GLU A 309 -24.16 -21.40 62.75
CA GLU A 309 -23.87 -21.42 64.18
C GLU A 309 -23.46 -22.84 64.57
N ARG A 310 -22.28 -22.98 65.18
CA ARG A 310 -22.09 -23.66 66.48
C ARG A 310 -20.61 -23.66 66.89
N ARG A 311 -20.37 -23.02 68.03
CA ARG A 311 -19.19 -23.19 68.92
C ARG A 311 -19.19 -24.62 69.51
N PRO A 312 -18.04 -25.23 69.89
CA PRO A 312 -17.31 -24.78 71.09
C PRO A 312 -15.75 -24.90 71.11
N VAL A 313 -15.15 -23.89 71.79
CA VAL A 313 -14.16 -23.90 72.90
C VAL A 313 -12.75 -24.57 72.79
N SER A 314 -11.75 -23.72 73.14
CA SER A 314 -10.41 -23.92 73.78
C SER A 314 -9.11 -24.31 73.02
N ARG A 315 -8.23 -23.28 72.84
CA ARG A 315 -6.76 -23.08 73.12
C ARG A 315 -5.73 -24.25 73.05
N PRO A 316 -4.39 -23.97 72.92
CA PRO A 316 -3.65 -22.92 72.19
C PRO A 316 -2.38 -23.43 71.40
N ASP A 317 -1.76 -22.52 70.64
CA ASP A 317 -0.36 -22.47 70.13
C ASP A 317 0.19 -23.52 69.12
N GLU A 318 0.54 -23.07 67.91
CA GLU A 318 1.93 -23.17 67.38
C GLU A 318 2.16 -22.30 66.11
N LYS A 319 3.42 -21.89 65.92
CA LYS A 319 3.94 -20.90 64.97
C LYS A 319 4.30 -21.48 63.59
N GLY A 320 4.23 -20.61 62.55
CA GLY A 320 4.95 -20.69 61.27
C GLY A 320 4.00 -20.75 60.08
N GLN A 321 4.15 -20.06 58.95
CA GLN A 321 5.14 -19.15 58.34
C GLN A 321 4.35 -18.19 57.41
N GLY A 322 4.77 -16.94 57.28
CA GLY A 322 4.01 -15.87 56.61
C GLY A 322 4.05 -15.89 55.06
N PRO A 323 3.10 -15.22 54.38
CA PRO A 323 3.18 -15.00 52.94
C PRO A 323 3.99 -13.74 52.57
N ASN A 324 4.57 -13.79 51.36
CA ASN A 324 5.50 -12.86 50.72
C ASN A 324 5.09 -11.36 50.73
N PRO A 325 6.05 -10.42 50.61
CA PRO A 325 5.85 -8.98 50.83
C PRO A 325 5.04 -8.24 49.75
N ALA A 326 4.70 -8.86 48.63
CA ALA A 326 4.13 -8.18 47.46
C ALA A 326 2.61 -7.90 47.53
N VAL A 327 1.91 -8.45 48.54
CA VAL A 327 0.43 -8.29 48.69
C VAL A 327 0.07 -7.23 49.76
N ALA A 328 1.04 -6.69 50.47
CA ALA A 328 0.78 -5.81 51.62
C ALA A 328 0.46 -4.34 51.26
N SER A 329 0.67 -3.89 50.02
CA SER A 329 0.58 -2.47 49.66
C SER A 329 -0.79 -2.00 49.12
N ILE A 330 -1.79 -2.86 48.99
CA ILE A 330 -3.12 -2.47 48.44
C ILE A 330 -4.27 -2.50 49.47
N ALA A 331 -4.05 -3.02 50.69
CA ALA A 331 -5.11 -3.13 51.69
C ALA A 331 -4.83 -2.30 52.96
N VAL A 332 -4.92 -0.98 52.85
CA VAL A 332 -5.17 -0.15 54.05
C VAL A 332 -6.63 -0.36 54.45
N LYS A 333 -6.87 -1.18 55.49
CA LYS A 333 -8.18 -1.29 56.14
C LYS A 333 -8.49 0.03 56.88
N PRO A 334 -9.54 0.78 56.56
CA PRO A 334 -10.09 1.78 57.47
C PRO A 334 -11.14 1.12 58.38
N ASN A 335 -11.30 1.69 59.57
CA ASN A 335 -12.26 1.23 60.58
C ASN A 335 -13.69 1.19 60.02
N ALA A 336 -14.35 0.03 60.19
CA ALA A 336 -15.72 -0.21 59.75
C ALA A 336 -16.70 0.74 60.47
N SER A 337 -17.34 1.64 59.72
CA SER A 337 -18.41 2.50 60.21
C SER A 337 -19.72 1.72 60.36
N ARG A 338 -20.45 2.00 61.46
CA ARG A 338 -21.77 1.42 61.80
C ARG A 338 -22.88 1.68 60.76
N LEU A 339 -22.60 2.48 59.72
CA LEU A 339 -23.51 2.73 58.58
C LEU A 339 -23.38 1.68 57.45
N SER A 340 -22.38 0.79 57.49
CA SER A 340 -22.18 -0.26 56.48
C SER A 340 -23.26 -1.34 56.52
N SER A 341 -23.76 -1.69 57.70
CA SER A 341 -24.86 -2.65 57.91
C SER A 341 -26.21 -2.12 57.42
N PHE A 342 -26.47 -0.82 57.58
CA PHE A 342 -27.70 -0.17 57.11
C PHE A 342 -27.75 -0.03 55.58
N ARG A 343 -26.61 0.16 54.91
CA ARG A 343 -26.56 0.21 53.43
C ARG A 343 -26.78 -1.17 52.79
N LYS A 344 -26.33 -2.25 53.46
CA LYS A 344 -26.56 -3.64 53.02
C LYS A 344 -28.04 -4.03 53.04
N SER A 345 -28.82 -3.59 54.02
CA SER A 345 -30.25 -3.89 54.11
C SER A 345 -31.13 -3.16 53.08
N ILE A 346 -30.58 -2.18 52.35
CA ILE A 346 -31.30 -1.39 51.31
C ILE A 346 -30.79 -1.76 49.90
N GLY A 347 -29.94 -2.79 49.77
CA GLY A 347 -29.38 -3.22 48.47
C GLY A 347 -28.32 -2.28 47.90
N ILE A 348 -27.81 -1.32 48.68
CA ILE A 348 -26.77 -0.37 48.26
C ILE A 348 -25.40 -0.98 48.58
N LYS A 349 -24.71 -1.47 47.53
CA LYS A 349 -23.34 -2.01 47.62
C LYS A 349 -22.42 -1.06 48.40
N THR A 350 -21.70 -1.60 49.38
CA THR A 350 -20.69 -0.88 50.18
C THR A 350 -19.51 -0.42 49.29
N SER A 351 -18.69 0.53 49.76
CA SER A 351 -17.50 1.00 49.02
C SER A 351 -16.58 -0.14 48.63
N ASP A 352 -16.44 -1.12 49.53
CA ASP A 352 -15.52 -2.25 49.39
C ASP A 352 -16.08 -3.27 48.41
N GLU A 353 -17.40 -3.54 48.44
CA GLU A 353 -18.09 -4.37 47.45
C GLU A 353 -18.07 -3.74 46.04
N ARG A 354 -18.12 -2.40 45.95
CA ARG A 354 -17.96 -1.69 44.67
C ARG A 354 -16.52 -1.75 44.16
N ALA A 355 -15.53 -1.71 45.04
CA ALA A 355 -14.11 -1.85 44.68
C ALA A 355 -13.82 -3.27 44.19
N VAL A 356 -14.31 -4.28 44.90
CA VAL A 356 -14.24 -5.69 44.52
C VAL A 356 -14.89 -5.94 43.15
N ALA A 357 -16.14 -5.49 42.95
CA ALA A 357 -16.83 -5.67 41.66
C ALA A 357 -16.15 -4.94 40.49
N LYS A 358 -15.40 -3.85 40.77
CA LYS A 358 -14.57 -3.17 39.76
C LYS A 358 -13.33 -3.99 39.39
N VAL A 359 -12.70 -4.63 40.37
CA VAL A 359 -11.54 -5.51 40.15
C VAL A 359 -11.96 -6.77 39.40
N GLU A 360 -13.09 -7.40 39.78
CA GLU A 360 -13.69 -8.54 39.07
C GLU A 360 -13.93 -8.22 37.59
N LYS A 361 -14.67 -7.13 37.33
CA LYS A 361 -14.93 -6.68 35.95
C LYS A 361 -13.65 -6.33 35.18
N ALA A 362 -12.61 -5.86 35.85
CA ALA A 362 -11.32 -5.57 35.22
C ALA A 362 -10.54 -6.85 34.89
N ALA A 363 -10.57 -7.86 35.77
CA ALA A 363 -9.97 -9.17 35.55
C ALA A 363 -10.69 -9.93 34.42
N ASP A 364 -12.03 -9.98 34.43
CA ASP A 364 -12.85 -10.57 33.37
C ASP A 364 -12.51 -9.99 31.99
N LYS A 365 -12.46 -8.65 31.91
CA LYS A 365 -12.08 -7.93 30.68
C LYS A 365 -10.65 -8.23 30.26
N GLY A 366 -9.73 -8.34 31.22
CA GLY A 366 -8.33 -8.68 30.96
C GLY A 366 -8.19 -10.07 30.34
N MET A 367 -8.91 -11.07 30.87
CA MET A 367 -8.92 -12.42 30.32
C MET A 367 -9.55 -12.45 28.91
N GLY A 368 -10.70 -11.80 28.72
CA GLY A 368 -11.32 -11.71 27.39
C GLY A 368 -10.40 -11.08 26.35
N LEU A 369 -9.71 -9.99 26.71
CA LEU A 369 -8.72 -9.35 25.84
C LEU A 369 -7.55 -10.29 25.50
N ARG A 370 -7.04 -11.02 26.49
CA ARG A 370 -5.98 -12.01 26.28
C ARG A 370 -6.44 -13.10 25.31
N ASP A 371 -7.64 -13.63 25.48
CA ASP A 371 -8.18 -14.68 24.62
C ASP A 371 -8.40 -14.18 23.19
N GLU A 372 -8.87 -12.95 23.02
CA GLU A 372 -8.98 -12.30 21.71
C GLU A 372 -7.60 -12.15 21.03
N ILE A 373 -6.57 -11.75 21.78
CA ILE A 373 -5.20 -11.67 21.26
C ILE A 373 -4.71 -13.04 20.81
N LEU A 374 -4.82 -14.05 21.67
CA LEU A 374 -4.34 -15.41 21.35
C LEU A 374 -5.12 -16.02 20.17
N ALA A 375 -6.42 -15.74 20.06
CA ALA A 375 -7.22 -16.18 18.92
C ALA A 375 -6.79 -15.50 17.62
N GLU A 376 -6.55 -14.18 17.66
CA GLU A 376 -6.09 -13.42 16.51
C GLU A 376 -4.67 -13.82 16.07
N GLU A 377 -3.73 -14.03 17.01
CA GLU A 377 -2.37 -14.53 16.72
C GLU A 377 -2.41 -15.91 16.06
N ARG A 378 -3.19 -16.85 16.60
CA ARG A 378 -3.35 -18.20 16.01
C ARG A 378 -4.06 -18.16 14.65
N GLY A 379 -5.02 -17.26 14.50
CA GLY A 379 -5.75 -17.06 13.25
C GLY A 379 -4.84 -16.50 12.17
N ARG A 380 -4.04 -15.46 12.46
CA ARG A 380 -3.15 -14.84 11.48
C ARG A 380 -1.93 -15.71 11.17
N TRP A 381 -1.34 -16.33 12.18
CA TRP A 381 -0.08 -17.08 12.09
C TRP A 381 -0.30 -18.52 12.59
N PRO A 382 -0.89 -19.39 11.77
CA PRO A 382 -1.37 -20.71 12.18
C PRO A 382 -0.24 -21.69 12.52
N ASP A 383 0.87 -21.63 11.77
CA ASP A 383 1.97 -22.59 11.86
C ASP A 383 3.33 -21.91 12.13
N GLU A 384 4.37 -22.73 12.26
CA GLU A 384 5.74 -22.27 12.54
C GLU A 384 6.35 -21.48 11.38
N GLN A 385 6.01 -21.79 10.13
CA GLN A 385 6.54 -21.08 8.97
C GLN A 385 6.04 -19.64 8.95
N TRP A 386 4.74 -19.43 9.18
CA TRP A 386 4.15 -18.10 9.28
C TRP A 386 4.75 -17.29 10.41
N ARG A 387 4.87 -17.89 11.60
CA ARG A 387 5.47 -17.23 12.77
C ARG A 387 6.92 -16.86 12.52
N TRP A 388 7.68 -17.72 11.82
CA TRP A 388 9.06 -17.45 11.46
C TRP A 388 9.17 -16.27 10.49
N ILE A 389 8.37 -16.23 9.42
CA ILE A 389 8.36 -15.09 8.46
C ILE A 389 8.05 -13.78 9.19
N VAL A 390 7.03 -13.80 10.05
CA VAL A 390 6.61 -12.64 10.85
C VAL A 390 7.71 -12.20 11.81
N MET A 391 8.36 -13.13 12.50
CA MET A 391 9.48 -12.83 13.39
C MET A 391 10.65 -12.22 12.64
N VAL A 392 11.03 -12.78 11.47
CA VAL A 392 12.08 -12.23 10.62
C VAL A 392 11.73 -10.83 10.15
N TYR A 393 10.49 -10.61 9.71
CA TYR A 393 10.02 -9.28 9.33
C TYR A 393 10.15 -8.28 10.49
N GLN A 394 9.64 -8.62 11.68
CA GLN A 394 9.70 -7.74 12.85
C GLN A 394 11.13 -7.40 13.26
N ASP A 395 12.05 -8.36 13.16
CA ASP A 395 13.48 -8.17 13.40
C ASP A 395 14.09 -7.20 12.37
N LYS A 396 13.87 -7.45 11.07
CA LYS A 396 14.44 -6.65 9.99
C LYS A 396 13.94 -5.22 9.96
N VAL A 397 12.65 -4.99 10.22
CA VAL A 397 12.12 -3.62 10.35
C VAL A 397 12.48 -2.95 11.68
N GLY A 398 13.11 -3.68 12.62
CA GLY A 398 13.52 -3.17 13.93
C GLY A 398 12.36 -2.95 14.91
N MET A 399 11.26 -3.68 14.78
CA MET A 399 10.04 -3.48 15.57
C MET A 399 9.83 -4.51 16.69
N THR A 400 10.67 -5.55 16.77
CA THR A 400 10.60 -6.64 17.76
C THR A 400 10.37 -6.13 19.19
N ASN A 401 11.20 -5.19 19.65
CA ASN A 401 11.12 -4.66 21.02
C ASN A 401 9.84 -3.84 21.25
N LYS A 402 9.43 -3.00 20.30
CA LYS A 402 8.19 -2.21 20.41
C LYS A 402 6.96 -3.12 20.44
N ILE A 403 6.90 -4.12 19.57
CA ILE A 403 5.77 -5.06 19.47
C ILE A 403 5.68 -5.88 20.76
N ALA A 404 6.80 -6.38 21.28
CA ALA A 404 6.84 -7.06 22.58
C ALA A 404 6.37 -6.14 23.73
N HIS A 405 6.79 -4.87 23.74
CA HIS A 405 6.34 -3.89 24.72
C HIS A 405 4.82 -3.66 24.63
N LEU A 406 4.27 -3.46 23.43
CA LEU A 406 2.83 -3.31 23.22
C LEU A 406 2.08 -4.54 23.74
N ARG A 407 2.54 -5.74 23.37
CA ARG A 407 1.92 -6.99 23.81
C ARG A 407 1.87 -7.09 25.34
N ALA A 408 2.94 -6.72 26.03
CA ALA A 408 3.06 -6.83 27.47
C ALA A 408 2.33 -5.71 28.26
N HIS A 409 2.38 -4.46 27.77
CA HIS A 409 1.99 -3.28 28.55
C HIS A 409 0.83 -2.48 27.97
N GLN A 410 0.55 -2.62 26.66
CA GLN A 410 -0.52 -1.91 25.96
C GLN A 410 -1.34 -2.88 25.10
N PRO A 411 -1.92 -3.94 25.71
CA PRO A 411 -2.52 -5.05 24.96
C PRO A 411 -3.75 -4.64 24.14
N THR A 412 -4.44 -3.54 24.51
CA THR A 412 -5.55 -3.03 23.70
C THR A 412 -5.04 -2.48 22.37
N GLN A 413 -3.98 -1.68 22.42
CA GLN A 413 -3.28 -1.18 21.22
C GLN A 413 -2.65 -2.32 20.43
N TYR A 414 -2.03 -3.29 21.08
CA TYR A 414 -1.49 -4.49 20.42
C TYR A 414 -2.56 -5.21 19.60
N LEU A 415 -3.74 -5.48 20.17
CA LEU A 415 -4.82 -6.19 19.47
C LEU A 415 -5.33 -5.40 18.25
N HIS A 416 -5.45 -4.08 18.34
CA HIS A 416 -5.90 -3.25 17.22
C HIS A 416 -4.91 -3.32 16.05
N LEU A 417 -3.62 -3.14 16.33
CA LEU A 417 -2.56 -3.19 15.32
C LEU A 417 -2.38 -4.60 14.74
N LEU A 418 -2.53 -5.64 15.58
CA LEU A 418 -2.52 -7.03 15.14
C LEU A 418 -3.65 -7.29 14.14
N ARG A 419 -4.89 -6.89 14.45
CA ARG A 419 -6.05 -7.06 13.55
C ARG A 419 -5.85 -6.34 12.21
N ALA A 420 -5.17 -5.21 12.23
CA ALA A 420 -4.85 -4.41 11.05
C ALA A 420 -3.64 -4.91 10.24
N GLY A 421 -2.88 -5.90 10.73
CA GLY A 421 -1.74 -6.46 9.99
C GLY A 421 -0.46 -5.63 10.07
N TYR A 422 -0.29 -4.82 11.11
CA TYR A 422 0.92 -4.00 11.29
C TYR A 422 2.19 -4.81 11.59
N PHE A 423 2.03 -6.09 11.98
CA PHE A 423 3.12 -6.91 12.51
C PHE A 423 3.68 -7.92 11.51
N GLU A 424 3.25 -7.89 10.24
CA GLU A 424 3.63 -8.88 9.21
C GLU A 424 3.93 -8.22 7.86
N PRO A 425 4.61 -8.91 6.92
CA PRO A 425 4.89 -8.37 5.60
C PRO A 425 3.63 -8.01 4.79
N ILE A 426 3.78 -7.13 3.81
CA ILE A 426 2.70 -6.81 2.88
C ILE A 426 2.39 -8.04 2.00
N PRO A 427 1.12 -8.48 1.90
CA PRO A 427 0.75 -9.56 0.98
C PRO A 427 1.07 -9.21 -0.48
N VAL A 428 1.71 -10.12 -1.20
CA VAL A 428 2.11 -9.90 -2.62
C VAL A 428 0.91 -9.56 -3.51
N ALA A 429 -0.25 -10.16 -3.21
CA ALA A 429 -1.47 -9.92 -3.97
C ALA A 429 -1.94 -8.45 -3.95
N TRP A 430 -1.54 -7.66 -2.94
CA TRP A 430 -1.93 -6.25 -2.82
C TRP A 430 -1.24 -5.36 -3.86
N ALA A 431 -0.04 -5.72 -4.31
CA ALA A 431 0.71 -4.94 -5.28
C ALA A 431 -0.04 -4.73 -6.60
N SER A 432 -0.81 -5.72 -7.05
CA SER A 432 -1.63 -5.64 -8.27
C SER A 432 -3.06 -5.16 -8.03
N GLN A 433 -3.52 -5.07 -6.78
CA GLN A 433 -4.89 -4.62 -6.48
C GLN A 433 -5.01 -3.12 -6.67
N ALA A 434 -6.13 -2.69 -7.28
CA ALA A 434 -6.41 -1.27 -7.45
C ALA A 434 -6.73 -0.60 -6.10
N SER A 435 -7.42 -1.30 -5.21
CA SER A 435 -7.68 -0.86 -3.84
C SER A 435 -7.36 -1.98 -2.86
N ASN A 436 -6.65 -1.64 -1.80
CA ASN A 436 -6.30 -2.54 -0.70
C ASN A 436 -6.27 -1.72 0.62
N PRO A 437 -6.18 -2.36 1.80
CA PRO A 437 -6.25 -1.67 3.08
C PRO A 437 -5.15 -0.64 3.37
N LEU A 438 -4.06 -0.60 2.58
CA LEU A 438 -3.01 0.42 2.66
C LEU A 438 -3.32 1.64 1.76
N LYS A 439 -4.17 1.51 0.73
CA LYS A 439 -4.53 2.61 -0.21
C LYS A 439 -5.75 3.42 0.21
N PHE A 440 -6.18 3.28 1.45
CA PHE A 440 -7.39 3.92 1.96
C PHE A 440 -7.09 5.34 2.40
N SER A 441 -7.74 6.32 1.74
CA SER A 441 -7.53 7.74 2.04
C SER A 441 -7.93 8.07 3.48
N ILE A 442 -7.15 8.93 4.12
CA ILE A 442 -7.42 9.44 5.45
C ILE A 442 -7.92 10.88 5.32
N GLU A 443 -9.24 11.07 5.50
CA GLU A 443 -9.88 12.38 5.41
C GLU A 443 -10.44 12.77 6.78
N ALA A 444 -9.61 13.45 7.57
CA ALA A 444 -9.95 13.74 8.95
C ALA A 444 -11.18 14.66 9.10
N SER A 445 -11.34 15.64 8.20
CA SER A 445 -12.50 16.54 8.18
C SER A 445 -13.82 15.83 7.88
N SER A 446 -13.79 14.81 7.03
CA SER A 446 -14.96 14.01 6.65
C SER A 446 -15.18 12.80 7.55
N GLY A 447 -14.21 12.41 8.37
CA GLY A 447 -14.31 11.29 9.30
C GLY A 447 -13.85 9.94 8.75
N TRP A 448 -13.17 9.91 7.60
CA TRP A 448 -12.48 8.71 7.12
C TRP A 448 -11.18 8.53 7.90
N ARG A 449 -11.16 7.58 8.84
CA ARG A 449 -10.09 7.43 9.82
C ARG A 449 -8.99 6.46 9.36
N GLY A 450 -7.78 6.66 9.88
CA GLY A 450 -6.74 5.63 9.92
C GLY A 450 -6.90 4.68 11.10
N ILE A 451 -5.85 3.92 11.41
CA ILE A 451 -5.86 2.76 12.31
C ILE A 451 -5.25 3.06 13.67
N THR A 452 -4.24 3.93 13.76
CA THR A 452 -3.58 4.30 15.00
C THR A 452 -4.38 5.40 15.72
N PRO A 453 -4.18 5.64 17.04
CA PRO A 453 -4.85 6.76 17.72
C PRO A 453 -4.47 8.13 17.13
N ALA A 454 -3.24 8.25 16.62
CA ALA A 454 -2.66 9.46 16.05
C ALA A 454 -2.75 9.54 14.52
N TRP A 455 -3.81 8.97 13.93
CA TRP A 455 -4.03 8.83 12.49
C TRP A 455 -4.20 10.14 11.70
N ARG A 456 -4.48 11.29 12.35
CA ARG A 456 -4.83 12.51 11.60
C ARG A 456 -3.58 13.17 11.01
N GLY A 457 -3.67 13.59 9.75
CA GLY A 457 -2.60 14.26 9.03
C GLY A 457 -1.72 13.32 8.19
N TYR A 458 -2.09 12.05 8.08
CA TYR A 458 -1.60 11.16 7.04
C TYR A 458 -2.53 11.23 5.82
N GLU A 459 -1.99 10.98 4.63
CA GLU A 459 -2.71 10.97 3.35
C GLU A 459 -3.52 9.68 3.21
N ASP A 460 -2.90 8.55 3.55
CA ASP A 460 -3.53 7.24 3.55
C ASP A 460 -2.97 6.32 4.65
N THR A 461 -3.52 5.12 4.69
CA THR A 461 -3.16 4.06 5.63
C THR A 461 -1.76 3.45 5.39
N ALA A 462 -1.17 3.58 4.20
CA ALA A 462 0.19 3.15 3.90
C ALA A 462 1.18 4.09 4.57
N GLU A 463 1.01 5.40 4.35
CA GLU A 463 1.81 6.46 4.95
C GLU A 463 1.71 6.40 6.48
N GLU A 464 0.49 6.25 7.03
CA GLU A 464 0.30 6.06 8.46
C GLU A 464 1.12 4.88 9.00
N ARG A 465 1.11 3.75 8.30
CA ARG A 465 1.84 2.55 8.71
C ARG A 465 3.35 2.72 8.58
N LEU A 466 3.83 3.31 7.48
CA LEU A 466 5.24 3.59 7.23
C LEU A 466 5.81 4.43 8.36
N TYR A 467 5.22 5.61 8.62
CA TYR A 467 5.71 6.49 9.67
C TYR A 467 5.47 5.93 11.07
N TRP A 468 4.47 5.08 11.28
CA TRP A 468 4.36 4.35 12.55
C TRP A 468 5.54 3.41 12.78
N VAL A 469 5.98 2.65 11.76
CA VAL A 469 7.18 1.81 11.84
C VAL A 469 8.42 2.67 12.05
N LEU A 470 8.63 3.69 11.23
CA LEU A 470 9.81 4.54 11.29
C LEU A 470 9.96 5.26 12.65
N ASN A 471 8.86 5.69 13.27
CA ASN A 471 8.90 6.37 14.57
C ASN A 471 9.14 5.42 15.75
N HIS A 472 8.98 4.11 15.58
CA HIS A 472 9.01 3.14 16.68
C HIS A 472 10.06 2.04 16.53
N ARG A 473 10.73 1.95 15.38
CA ARG A 473 11.83 1.02 15.18
C ARG A 473 13.01 1.33 16.09
N GLU A 474 13.83 0.33 16.34
CA GLU A 474 15.06 0.46 17.10
C GLU A 474 15.97 1.52 16.49
N GLY A 475 16.57 2.36 17.36
CA GLY A 475 17.37 3.52 16.94
C GLY A 475 16.58 4.81 16.73
N SER A 476 15.25 4.76 16.63
CA SER A 476 14.41 5.96 16.51
C SER A 476 14.25 6.66 17.86
N VAL A 477 15.09 7.67 18.14
CA VAL A 477 15.01 8.46 19.37
C VAL A 477 14.28 9.79 19.11
N GLY A 478 13.04 9.90 19.59
CA GLY A 478 12.43 11.18 19.96
C GLY A 478 11.94 12.10 18.83
N MET A 479 11.92 11.67 17.57
CA MET A 479 11.47 12.52 16.45
C MET A 479 10.23 11.94 15.76
N ARG A 480 9.18 12.77 15.62
CA ARG A 480 8.12 12.51 14.64
C ARG A 480 8.73 12.77 13.27
N LEU A 481 8.97 11.70 12.51
CA LEU A 481 9.67 11.78 11.23
C LEU A 481 8.84 12.45 10.14
N LYS A 482 7.50 12.34 10.18
CA LYS A 482 6.62 13.03 9.22
C LYS A 482 6.39 14.49 9.63
N PRO A 483 6.85 15.48 8.85
CA PRO A 483 6.48 16.87 9.06
C PRO A 483 5.04 17.14 8.61
N ASP A 484 4.44 18.22 9.12
CA ASP A 484 3.17 18.70 8.56
C ASP A 484 3.38 19.35 7.19
N PHE A 485 2.32 19.45 6.38
CA PHE A 485 2.37 19.99 5.01
C PHE A 485 3.05 21.37 4.89
N ILE A 486 2.87 22.27 5.88
CA ILE A 486 3.50 23.59 5.85
C ILE A 486 5.01 23.46 6.08
N SER A 487 5.38 22.67 7.08
CA SER A 487 6.78 22.34 7.37
C SER A 487 7.44 21.68 6.17
N GLU A 488 6.78 20.75 5.49
CA GLU A 488 7.27 20.11 4.27
C GLU A 488 7.49 21.10 3.13
N MET A 489 6.53 21.99 2.88
CA MET A 489 6.65 23.02 1.85
C MET A 489 7.79 23.99 2.15
N ASN A 490 7.99 24.36 3.42
CA ASN A 490 9.09 25.22 3.84
C ASN A 490 10.45 24.53 3.69
N MET A 491 10.54 23.24 4.04
CA MET A 491 11.75 22.43 3.81
C MET A 491 12.05 22.26 2.32
N ALA A 492 11.03 22.08 1.47
CA ALA A 492 11.21 22.02 0.02
C ALA A 492 11.79 23.33 -0.52
N ARG A 493 11.25 24.48 -0.10
CA ARG A 493 11.78 25.80 -0.47
C ARG A 493 13.21 26.02 0.05
N ALA A 494 13.51 25.56 1.26
CA ALA A 494 14.86 25.64 1.82
C ALA A 494 15.85 24.79 1.02
N ARG A 495 15.47 23.55 0.66
CA ARG A 495 16.27 22.67 -0.22
C ARG A 495 16.51 23.32 -1.57
N MET A 496 15.48 23.88 -2.20
CA MET A 496 15.63 24.59 -3.48
C MET A 496 16.63 25.75 -3.40
N ALA A 497 16.63 26.48 -2.28
CA ALA A 497 17.51 27.62 -2.08
C ALA A 497 18.99 27.23 -1.93
N THR A 498 19.31 25.96 -1.67
CA THR A 498 20.69 25.46 -1.64
C THR A 498 21.22 25.05 -3.01
N ALA A 499 20.40 25.11 -4.06
CA ALA A 499 20.81 24.71 -5.40
C ALA A 499 21.94 25.62 -5.93
N VAL A 500 22.98 25.00 -6.49
CA VAL A 500 24.19 25.66 -7.00
C VAL A 500 24.42 25.30 -8.47
N GLU A 501 25.27 26.08 -9.15
CA GLU A 501 25.72 25.72 -10.49
C GLU A 501 26.50 24.40 -10.44
N PRO A 502 26.20 23.45 -11.34
CA PRO A 502 26.91 22.18 -11.35
C PRO A 502 28.40 22.38 -11.70
N PRO A 503 29.31 21.56 -11.15
CA PRO A 503 30.73 21.68 -11.43
C PRO A 503 31.04 21.54 -12.94
N PRO A 504 31.86 22.43 -13.54
CA PRO A 504 32.13 22.41 -14.98
C PRO A 504 32.73 21.11 -15.52
N ILE A 505 33.37 20.31 -14.67
CA ILE A 505 33.95 19.01 -15.02
C ILE A 505 32.90 17.99 -15.51
N TYR A 506 31.64 18.18 -15.15
CA TYR A 506 30.52 17.35 -15.60
C TYR A 506 29.85 17.86 -16.88
N SER A 507 30.30 18.98 -17.44
CA SER A 507 29.75 19.54 -18.67
C SER A 507 29.99 18.60 -19.85
N SER A 508 28.98 18.48 -20.72
CA SER A 508 28.98 17.58 -21.87
C SER A 508 28.04 18.14 -22.94
N SER A 509 28.58 18.38 -24.15
CA SER A 509 27.79 18.88 -25.30
C SER A 509 26.71 17.90 -25.77
N ASP A 510 26.85 16.64 -25.38
CA ASP A 510 26.01 15.54 -25.84
C ASP A 510 24.85 15.27 -24.87
N ASP A 511 24.71 16.09 -23.83
CA ASP A 511 23.58 15.99 -22.90
C ASP A 511 22.28 16.36 -23.61
N THR A 512 21.21 15.66 -23.24
CA THR A 512 19.87 15.80 -23.86
C THR A 512 19.38 17.24 -23.83
N CYS A 513 19.67 17.98 -22.76
CA CYS A 513 19.29 19.39 -22.63
C CYS A 513 20.02 20.34 -23.57
N HIS A 514 21.13 19.92 -24.21
CA HIS A 514 21.81 20.69 -25.25
C HIS A 514 21.48 20.21 -26.66
N LEU A 515 21.12 18.92 -26.80
CA LEU A 515 20.74 18.32 -28.08
C LEU A 515 19.31 18.65 -28.50
N GLN A 516 18.36 18.58 -27.56
CA GLN A 516 16.92 18.67 -27.86
C GLN A 516 16.33 20.05 -27.56
N HIS A 517 16.89 20.76 -26.59
CA HIS A 517 16.44 22.08 -26.18
C HIS A 517 17.62 23.05 -26.26
N THR A 518 17.41 24.28 -26.73
CA THR A 518 18.49 25.26 -26.91
C THR A 518 18.55 26.25 -25.75
N SER A 519 18.10 25.85 -24.56
CA SER A 519 18.25 26.66 -23.35
C SER A 519 19.74 26.75 -23.00
N GLU A 520 20.21 27.97 -22.71
CA GLU A 520 21.61 28.21 -22.42
C GLU A 520 21.97 27.66 -21.03
N GLY A 521 22.92 26.73 -20.99
CA GLY A 521 23.47 26.18 -19.75
C GLY A 521 22.59 25.17 -19.01
N TYR A 522 23.10 24.74 -17.86
CA TYR A 522 22.43 23.81 -16.95
C TYR A 522 21.58 24.55 -15.92
N SER A 523 20.54 23.88 -15.42
CA SER A 523 19.82 24.33 -14.23
C SER A 523 20.69 24.13 -12.99
N LYS A 524 20.50 24.98 -11.98
CA LYS A 524 21.13 24.78 -10.67
C LYS A 524 20.67 23.47 -10.05
N GLN A 525 21.58 22.72 -9.47
CA GLN A 525 21.31 21.43 -8.84
C GLN A 525 21.45 21.52 -7.32
N VAL A 526 20.59 20.80 -6.61
CA VAL A 526 20.80 20.52 -5.19
C VAL A 526 21.86 19.43 -5.12
N MET A 527 23.01 19.74 -4.54
CA MET A 527 24.07 18.74 -4.42
C MET A 527 23.66 17.71 -3.37
N PRO A 528 23.75 16.40 -3.67
CA PRO A 528 23.41 15.39 -2.70
C PRO A 528 24.42 15.43 -1.54
N ALA A 529 24.02 14.90 -0.38
CA ALA A 529 24.94 14.75 0.73
C ALA A 529 26.18 13.92 0.31
N PRO A 530 27.35 14.18 0.91
CA PRO A 530 28.53 13.37 0.67
C PRO A 530 28.21 11.88 0.78
N PHE A 531 28.77 11.09 -0.13
CA PHE A 531 28.57 9.65 -0.09
C PHE A 531 29.12 9.09 1.22
N HIS A 532 28.32 8.24 1.87
CA HIS A 532 28.70 7.50 3.06
C HIS A 532 28.52 6.01 2.74
N ALA A 533 29.61 5.24 2.84
CA ALA A 533 29.52 3.80 2.68
C ALA A 533 28.81 3.21 3.90
N PHE A 534 27.63 2.62 3.69
CA PHE A 534 26.84 1.99 4.75
C PHE A 534 26.79 0.46 4.63
N ASP A 535 26.83 -0.06 3.40
CA ASP A 535 26.85 -1.49 3.11
C ASP A 535 28.20 -1.92 2.53
N ARG A 536 28.36 -3.24 2.35
CA ARG A 536 29.50 -3.77 1.60
C ARG A 536 29.48 -3.19 0.17
N PRO A 537 30.66 -2.85 -0.39
CA PRO A 537 30.78 -2.58 -1.82
C PRO A 537 30.23 -3.74 -2.65
N GLU A 538 29.90 -3.45 -3.90
CA GLU A 538 29.47 -4.46 -4.85
C GLU A 538 30.43 -5.65 -4.88
N THR A 539 29.85 -6.84 -4.98
CA THR A 539 30.58 -8.06 -5.24
C THR A 539 30.14 -8.64 -6.57
N SER A 540 31.00 -9.41 -7.22
CA SER A 540 30.70 -10.07 -8.51
C SER A 540 29.52 -11.05 -8.48
N THR A 541 28.99 -11.36 -7.29
CA THR A 541 27.79 -12.18 -7.14
C THR A 541 26.50 -11.38 -7.14
N ASP A 542 26.56 -10.06 -6.88
CA ASP A 542 25.38 -9.20 -6.81
C ASP A 542 24.67 -9.14 -8.18
N ASP A 543 23.35 -8.94 -8.18
CA ASP A 543 22.52 -8.91 -9.39
C ASP A 543 22.00 -7.49 -9.63
N THR A 544 22.47 -6.87 -10.70
CA THR A 544 22.11 -5.49 -11.07
C THR A 544 20.90 -5.46 -12.00
N MET A 545 19.87 -4.71 -11.60
CA MET A 545 18.63 -4.52 -12.38
C MET A 545 18.22 -3.04 -12.46
N ILE A 546 17.47 -2.69 -13.50
CA ILE A 546 16.93 -1.36 -13.74
C ILE A 546 15.40 -1.42 -13.72
N LEU A 547 14.79 -0.52 -12.95
CA LEU A 547 13.34 -0.34 -12.87
C LEU A 547 12.98 1.08 -13.31
N LEU A 548 12.27 1.20 -14.43
CA LEU A 548 11.98 2.48 -15.08
C LEU A 548 10.49 2.81 -15.03
N ASP A 549 10.15 3.98 -14.50
CA ASP A 549 8.80 4.54 -14.66
C ASP A 549 8.51 4.84 -16.13
N VAL A 550 7.36 4.38 -16.60
CA VAL A 550 6.83 4.64 -17.95
C VAL A 550 5.39 5.16 -17.89
N SER A 551 5.02 5.79 -16.78
CA SER A 551 3.76 6.49 -16.60
C SER A 551 3.54 7.59 -17.65
N GLY A 552 2.31 8.10 -17.73
CA GLY A 552 1.97 9.18 -18.65
C GLY A 552 2.79 10.47 -18.41
N SER A 553 3.18 10.76 -17.16
CA SER A 553 3.95 11.96 -16.81
C SER A 553 5.31 12.01 -17.50
N MET A 554 5.92 10.85 -17.75
CA MET A 554 7.24 10.73 -18.37
C MET A 554 7.30 11.33 -19.80
N ASP A 555 6.17 11.41 -20.52
CA ASP A 555 6.08 11.99 -21.88
C ASP A 555 5.45 13.38 -21.92
N PHE A 556 5.08 13.96 -20.77
CA PHE A 556 4.49 15.30 -20.76
C PHE A 556 5.55 16.36 -21.03
N ASP A 557 5.12 17.44 -21.69
CA ASP A 557 5.93 18.65 -21.77
C ASP A 557 6.13 19.17 -20.33
N PRO A 558 7.38 19.33 -19.85
CA PRO A 558 7.63 19.68 -18.46
C PRO A 558 6.93 20.97 -18.05
N VAL A 559 6.20 20.92 -16.94
CA VAL A 559 5.48 22.05 -16.36
C VAL A 559 5.79 22.20 -14.88
N ARG A 560 5.90 23.45 -14.41
CA ARG A 560 6.10 23.77 -13.00
C ARG A 560 4.85 24.41 -12.38
N PRO A 561 4.52 24.08 -11.13
CA PRO A 561 3.39 24.69 -10.44
C PRO A 561 3.72 26.12 -9.99
N VAL A 562 2.72 27.01 -10.03
CA VAL A 562 2.79 28.36 -9.47
C VAL A 562 2.00 28.39 -8.18
N TYR A 563 2.72 28.64 -7.08
CA TYR A 563 2.12 28.76 -5.76
C TYR A 563 1.73 30.21 -5.45
N ASP A 564 0.52 30.39 -4.90
CA ASP A 564 0.17 31.52 -4.06
C ASP A 564 0.01 30.99 -2.63
N GLN A 565 0.92 31.38 -1.75
CA GLN A 565 1.11 30.77 -0.43
C GLN A 565 1.33 29.25 -0.52
N TYR A 566 0.31 28.45 -0.22
CA TYR A 566 0.35 26.98 -0.30
C TYR A 566 -0.56 26.40 -1.40
N MET A 567 -1.30 27.25 -2.10
CA MET A 567 -2.25 26.85 -3.13
C MET A 567 -1.59 26.89 -4.51
N ILE A 568 -1.77 25.84 -5.31
CA ILE A 568 -1.35 25.82 -6.71
C ILE A 568 -2.43 26.55 -7.53
N THR A 569 -2.06 27.67 -8.12
CA THR A 569 -3.00 28.53 -8.86
C THR A 569 -3.03 28.21 -10.35
N ARG A 570 -1.90 27.73 -10.90
CA ARG A 570 -1.73 27.37 -12.31
C ARG A 570 -0.42 26.62 -12.52
N TRP A 571 -0.23 26.11 -13.74
CA TRP A 571 1.00 25.50 -14.22
C TRP A 571 1.65 26.36 -15.31
N MET A 572 2.98 26.40 -15.37
CA MET A 572 3.76 27.10 -16.39
C MET A 572 4.71 26.13 -17.09
N ARG A 573 4.90 26.30 -18.41
CA ARG A 573 5.85 25.48 -19.18
C ARG A 573 7.29 25.72 -18.72
N SER A 574 8.09 24.66 -18.72
CA SER A 574 9.55 24.67 -18.52
C SER A 574 10.27 24.50 -19.87
N THR A 575 11.58 24.75 -19.89
CA THR A 575 12.44 24.67 -21.08
C THR A 575 13.29 23.40 -21.14
N GLN A 576 13.16 22.52 -20.13
CA GLN A 576 13.93 21.29 -20.03
C GLN A 576 13.39 20.18 -20.95
N PRO A 577 14.21 19.14 -21.24
CA PRO A 577 13.75 17.95 -21.95
C PRO A 577 12.68 17.17 -21.20
N LYS A 578 11.95 16.32 -21.93
CA LYS A 578 10.99 15.40 -21.32
C LYS A 578 11.73 14.38 -20.45
N ASN A 579 11.07 13.95 -19.38
CA ASN A 579 11.67 13.04 -18.40
C ASN A 579 12.05 11.69 -19.03
N LYS A 580 11.28 11.18 -19.99
CA LYS A 580 11.64 9.94 -20.73
C LYS A 580 12.97 10.04 -21.47
N ASP A 581 13.31 11.20 -22.01
CA ASP A 581 14.50 11.39 -22.83
C ASP A 581 15.73 11.48 -21.93
N VAL A 582 15.61 12.19 -20.81
CA VAL A 582 16.62 12.22 -19.73
C VAL A 582 16.83 10.81 -19.15
N ALA A 583 15.75 10.09 -18.82
CA ALA A 583 15.82 8.73 -18.28
C ALA A 583 16.54 7.78 -19.24
N LYS A 584 16.24 7.85 -20.54
CA LYS A 584 16.93 7.06 -21.58
C LYS A 584 18.43 7.36 -21.60
N ALA A 585 18.81 8.63 -21.56
CA ALA A 585 20.20 9.05 -21.60
C ALA A 585 20.98 8.60 -20.36
N ILE A 586 20.38 8.73 -19.17
CA ILE A 586 20.95 8.23 -17.91
C ILE A 586 21.10 6.71 -17.92
N ILE A 587 20.08 5.95 -18.36
CA ILE A 587 20.19 4.49 -18.49
C ILE A 587 21.34 4.13 -19.42
N ARG A 588 21.49 4.83 -20.55
CA ARG A 588 22.60 4.59 -21.48
C ARG A 588 23.96 4.79 -20.80
N ARG A 589 24.21 5.98 -20.23
CA ARG A 589 25.49 6.29 -19.58
C ARG A 589 25.78 5.33 -18.42
N PHE A 590 24.76 4.99 -17.64
CA PHE A 590 24.87 4.05 -16.53
C PHE A 590 25.25 2.64 -17.03
N THR A 591 24.55 2.10 -18.03
CA THR A 591 24.85 0.77 -18.57
C THR A 591 26.22 0.69 -19.23
N ASP A 592 26.65 1.78 -19.88
CA ASP A 592 27.95 1.87 -20.54
C ASP A 592 29.05 1.86 -19.46
N ALA A 593 28.91 2.68 -18.41
CA ALA A 593 29.83 2.72 -17.29
C ALA A 593 29.92 1.39 -16.53
N MET A 594 28.78 0.78 -16.20
CA MET A 594 28.73 -0.52 -15.52
C MET A 594 29.37 -1.62 -16.36
N ALA A 595 29.16 -1.66 -17.69
CA ALA A 595 29.79 -2.66 -18.56
C ALA A 595 31.32 -2.59 -18.53
N ASN A 596 31.88 -1.39 -18.40
CA ASN A 596 33.32 -1.20 -18.26
C ASN A 596 33.84 -1.56 -16.86
N HIS A 597 33.04 -1.36 -15.81
CA HIS A 597 33.38 -1.77 -14.43
C HIS A 597 33.33 -3.29 -14.25
N ASP A 598 32.25 -3.94 -14.67
CA ASP A 598 32.03 -5.37 -14.44
C ASP A 598 32.76 -6.25 -15.47
N HIS A 599 33.21 -5.64 -16.57
CA HIS A 599 33.64 -6.33 -17.79
C HIS A 599 32.57 -7.31 -18.33
N GLN A 600 31.29 -7.03 -18.02
CA GLN A 600 30.13 -7.84 -18.41
C GLN A 600 29.34 -7.12 -19.51
N PHE A 601 29.55 -7.55 -20.76
CA PHE A 601 28.93 -6.92 -21.94
C PHE A 601 27.56 -7.52 -22.32
N THR A 602 27.04 -8.47 -21.54
CA THR A 602 25.69 -9.06 -21.76
C THR A 602 24.57 -8.08 -21.44
N GLY A 603 24.81 -7.10 -20.58
CA GLY A 603 23.85 -6.07 -20.18
C GLY A 603 23.10 -6.38 -18.88
N TYR A 604 22.17 -5.49 -18.55
CA TYR A 604 21.44 -5.46 -17.27
C TYR A 604 19.94 -5.52 -17.49
N ASP A 605 19.22 -6.23 -16.62
CA ASP A 605 17.79 -6.46 -16.81
C ASP A 605 16.98 -5.17 -16.63
N LEU A 606 16.24 -4.77 -17.67
CA LEU A 606 15.33 -3.63 -17.66
C LEU A 606 13.88 -4.07 -17.49
N THR A 607 13.26 -3.61 -16.41
CA THR A 607 11.82 -3.69 -16.17
C THR A 607 11.22 -2.29 -16.19
N THR A 608 10.06 -2.14 -16.82
CA THR A 608 9.30 -0.88 -16.84
C THR A 608 8.02 -1.03 -16.02
N PHE A 609 7.53 0.05 -15.42
CA PHE A 609 6.27 0.04 -14.68
C PHE A 609 5.43 1.30 -14.91
N SER A 610 4.11 1.12 -14.86
CA SER A 610 3.12 2.18 -14.72
C SER A 610 1.88 1.61 -14.01
N ASP A 611 0.73 1.46 -14.68
CA ASP A 611 -0.42 0.70 -14.16
C ASP A 611 -0.14 -0.82 -14.11
N ARG A 612 0.85 -1.25 -14.89
CA ARG A 612 1.33 -2.63 -15.04
C ARG A 612 2.85 -2.63 -15.17
N ALA A 613 3.47 -3.79 -14.92
CA ALA A 613 4.90 -3.98 -15.13
C ALA A 613 5.19 -4.83 -16.37
N THR A 614 6.24 -4.50 -17.10
CA THR A 614 6.71 -5.24 -18.27
C THR A 614 8.22 -5.43 -18.19
N PHE A 615 8.69 -6.66 -18.40
CA PHE A 615 10.12 -6.90 -18.58
C PHE A 615 10.49 -6.67 -20.05
N ILE A 616 11.45 -5.79 -20.29
CA ILE A 616 11.87 -5.42 -21.65
C ILE A 616 12.96 -6.37 -22.17
N GLY A 617 13.91 -6.73 -21.32
CA GLY A 617 15.10 -7.49 -21.71
C GLY A 617 16.35 -7.00 -21.00
N SER A 618 17.48 -7.68 -21.22
CA SER A 618 18.79 -7.19 -20.77
C SER A 618 19.30 -6.12 -21.73
N VAL A 619 19.58 -4.92 -21.22
CA VAL A 619 19.99 -3.75 -21.99
C VAL A 619 21.48 -3.45 -21.83
N ASN A 620 22.12 -3.00 -22.91
CA ASN A 620 23.52 -2.58 -22.98
C ASN A 620 23.71 -1.48 -24.03
N HIS A 621 24.96 -0.98 -24.14
CA HIS A 621 25.35 0.09 -25.06
C HIS A 621 24.96 -0.16 -26.53
N ARG A 622 24.89 -1.42 -26.96
CA ARG A 622 24.60 -1.80 -28.36
C ARG A 622 23.10 -1.88 -28.64
N ASN A 623 22.33 -2.44 -27.71
CA ASN A 623 20.92 -2.80 -27.96
C ASN A 623 19.90 -1.83 -27.36
N LEU A 624 20.30 -0.89 -26.50
CA LEU A 624 19.37 -0.02 -25.76
C LEU A 624 18.40 0.72 -26.69
N ASN A 625 18.87 1.23 -27.83
CA ASN A 625 18.01 1.94 -28.78
C ASN A 625 16.92 1.05 -29.39
N ASP A 626 17.22 -0.23 -29.64
CA ASP A 626 16.25 -1.18 -30.17
C ASP A 626 15.29 -1.65 -29.08
N MET A 627 15.79 -1.92 -27.88
CA MET A 627 14.97 -2.28 -26.72
C MET A 627 14.02 -1.14 -26.31
N TRP A 628 14.47 0.11 -26.41
CA TRP A 628 13.66 1.30 -26.12
C TRP A 628 12.42 1.40 -27.01
N LYS A 629 12.45 0.86 -28.23
CA LYS A 629 11.27 0.81 -29.12
C LYS A 629 10.15 -0.07 -28.57
N ASN A 630 10.42 -0.92 -27.59
CA ASN A 630 9.44 -1.76 -26.92
C ASN A 630 8.83 -1.08 -25.68
N VAL A 631 9.40 0.05 -25.23
CA VAL A 631 8.85 0.82 -24.12
C VAL A 631 7.55 1.50 -24.53
N ARG A 632 6.52 1.41 -23.68
CA ARG A 632 5.18 1.97 -23.91
C ARG A 632 4.85 2.90 -22.74
N LEU A 633 4.67 4.17 -23.04
CA LEU A 633 4.38 5.20 -22.05
C LEU A 633 2.87 5.36 -21.86
N GLY A 634 2.44 5.52 -20.61
CA GLY A 634 1.03 5.73 -20.23
C GLY A 634 0.66 5.05 -18.92
N GLY A 635 -0.57 5.30 -18.45
CA GLY A 635 -1.03 4.83 -17.15
C GLY A 635 -0.55 5.72 -15.99
N GLY A 636 -0.96 5.37 -14.77
CA GLY A 636 -0.52 6.02 -13.54
C GLY A 636 0.77 5.42 -13.00
N THR A 637 1.48 6.15 -12.15
CA THR A 637 2.75 5.72 -11.55
C THR A 637 2.50 4.78 -10.35
N ARG A 638 2.67 3.46 -10.54
CA ARG A 638 2.56 2.45 -9.47
C ARG A 638 3.81 1.57 -9.37
N VAL A 639 4.72 1.95 -8.48
CA VAL A 639 6.01 1.30 -8.28
C VAL A 639 5.88 -0.15 -7.81
N MET A 640 4.86 -0.47 -7.01
CA MET A 640 4.73 -1.81 -6.42
C MET A 640 4.57 -2.93 -7.47
N THR A 641 3.92 -2.64 -8.60
CA THR A 641 3.78 -3.62 -9.69
C THR A 641 5.14 -3.94 -10.33
N GLY A 642 5.95 -2.91 -10.57
CA GLY A 642 7.31 -3.01 -11.07
C GLY A 642 8.22 -3.75 -10.10
N TRP A 643 8.12 -3.38 -8.83
CA TRP A 643 8.88 -3.98 -7.75
C TRP A 643 8.63 -5.49 -7.64
N GLN A 644 7.38 -5.96 -7.62
CA GLN A 644 7.11 -7.40 -7.59
C GLN A 644 7.69 -8.13 -8.82
N LYS A 645 7.69 -7.48 -10.00
CA LYS A 645 8.27 -8.07 -11.21
C LYS A 645 9.78 -8.21 -11.11
N VAL A 646 10.47 -7.22 -10.54
CA VAL A 646 11.90 -7.27 -10.25
C VAL A 646 12.21 -8.38 -9.24
N LYS A 647 11.44 -8.48 -8.14
CA LYS A 647 11.59 -9.56 -7.15
C LYS A 647 11.44 -10.94 -7.81
N GLU A 648 10.38 -11.12 -8.59
CA GLU A 648 10.14 -12.36 -9.33
C GLU A 648 11.35 -12.74 -10.20
N ARG A 649 11.91 -11.78 -10.93
CA ARG A 649 13.09 -12.00 -11.79
C ARG A 649 14.32 -12.41 -10.99
N HIS A 650 14.63 -11.66 -9.94
CA HIS A 650 15.79 -11.93 -9.09
C HIS A 650 15.72 -13.34 -8.48
N PHE A 651 14.57 -13.71 -7.90
CA PHE A 651 14.43 -15.03 -7.29
C PHE A 651 14.27 -16.17 -8.29
N GLN A 652 13.84 -15.92 -9.53
CA GLN A 652 13.91 -16.93 -10.59
C GLN A 652 15.38 -17.27 -10.93
N LYS A 653 16.28 -16.28 -10.94
CA LYS A 653 17.72 -16.50 -11.14
C LYS A 653 18.37 -17.22 -9.95
N HIS A 654 17.91 -16.95 -8.73
CA HIS A 654 18.51 -17.43 -7.48
C HIS A 654 17.58 -18.32 -6.65
N SER A 655 16.74 -19.11 -7.32
CA SER A 655 15.70 -19.91 -6.66
C SER A 655 16.26 -20.98 -5.72
N GLU A 656 17.49 -21.44 -5.96
CA GLU A 656 18.18 -22.46 -5.15
C GLU A 656 18.44 -21.99 -3.71
N SER A 657 18.56 -20.68 -3.48
CA SER A 657 18.85 -20.09 -2.17
C SER A 657 17.63 -19.40 -1.54
N ALA A 658 16.44 -19.52 -2.14
CA ALA A 658 15.24 -18.82 -1.70
C ALA A 658 14.05 -19.78 -1.53
N THR A 659 13.07 -19.35 -0.73
CA THR A 659 11.82 -20.11 -0.54
C THR A 659 10.63 -19.25 -0.90
N TYR A 660 9.57 -19.85 -1.47
CA TYR A 660 8.36 -19.13 -1.85
C TYR A 660 7.23 -19.40 -0.84
N HIS A 661 6.63 -18.33 -0.32
CA HIS A 661 5.43 -18.39 0.51
C HIS A 661 4.20 -17.88 -0.27
N PRO A 662 3.03 -18.55 -0.20
CA PRO A 662 1.87 -18.22 -1.05
C PRO A 662 1.26 -16.82 -0.82
N ILE A 663 1.46 -16.22 0.36
CA ILE A 663 0.88 -14.90 0.71
C ILE A 663 1.92 -13.79 0.68
N TYR A 664 3.05 -13.99 1.36
CA TYR A 664 4.16 -13.04 1.46
C TYR A 664 5.24 -13.18 0.37
N GLY A 665 5.10 -14.14 -0.55
CA GLY A 665 6.01 -14.30 -1.69
C GLY A 665 7.38 -14.86 -1.33
N TRP A 666 8.38 -14.52 -2.14
CA TRP A 666 9.76 -14.98 -2.00
C TRP A 666 10.42 -14.50 -0.70
N GLN A 667 11.08 -15.42 -0.02
CA GLN A 667 11.89 -15.21 1.17
C GLN A 667 13.34 -15.57 0.83
N ALA A 668 14.23 -14.59 0.90
CA ALA A 668 15.66 -14.78 0.65
C ALA A 668 16.29 -15.66 1.74
N GLY A 669 17.15 -16.59 1.33
CA GLY A 669 18.00 -17.34 2.25
C GLY A 669 19.35 -16.65 2.46
N PRO A 670 20.20 -17.18 3.36
CA PRO A 670 21.49 -16.57 3.71
C PRO A 670 22.50 -16.50 2.55
N GLN A 671 22.29 -17.29 1.49
CA GLN A 671 23.17 -17.35 0.31
C GLN A 671 22.58 -16.61 -0.90
N THR A 672 21.38 -16.02 -0.78
CA THR A 672 20.79 -15.25 -1.88
C THR A 672 21.67 -14.04 -2.17
N PRO A 673 22.11 -13.86 -3.44
CA PRO A 673 22.86 -12.68 -3.82
C PRO A 673 22.09 -11.38 -3.59
N MET A 674 22.81 -10.29 -3.42
CA MET A 674 22.18 -8.99 -3.22
C MET A 674 21.65 -8.45 -4.53
N LEU A 675 20.38 -8.03 -4.56
CA LEU A 675 19.82 -7.26 -5.66
C LEU A 675 20.27 -5.80 -5.55
N ARG A 676 20.94 -5.26 -6.56
CA ARG A 676 21.22 -3.83 -6.70
C ARG A 676 20.28 -3.25 -7.74
N LEU A 677 19.27 -2.51 -7.29
CA LEU A 677 18.24 -1.95 -8.16
C LEU A 677 18.49 -0.46 -8.41
N LEU A 678 18.53 -0.05 -9.68
CA LEU A 678 18.42 1.35 -10.07
C LEU A 678 16.95 1.66 -10.43
N LEU A 679 16.28 2.48 -9.63
CA LEU A 679 14.89 2.91 -9.83
C LEU A 679 14.85 4.35 -10.38
N LEU A 680 14.22 4.58 -11.53
CA LEU A 680 14.03 5.90 -12.14
C LEU A 680 12.56 6.34 -12.04
N LEU A 681 12.34 7.55 -11.51
CA LEU A 681 11.02 8.17 -11.28
C LEU A 681 11.02 9.63 -11.74
N ASP A 682 9.87 10.15 -12.17
CA ASP A 682 9.69 11.59 -12.42
C ASP A 682 8.74 12.32 -11.46
N GLY A 683 8.21 11.57 -10.49
CA GLY A 683 7.26 12.05 -9.52
C GLY A 683 6.97 10.99 -8.48
N GLU A 684 6.03 11.32 -7.61
CA GLU A 684 5.59 10.47 -6.52
C GLU A 684 4.68 9.36 -7.06
N ALA A 685 5.02 8.10 -6.76
CA ALA A 685 4.19 6.95 -7.07
C ALA A 685 3.04 6.85 -6.07
N THR A 686 1.83 6.48 -6.53
CA THR A 686 0.66 6.35 -5.64
C THR A 686 0.75 5.22 -4.61
N ASP A 687 1.75 4.36 -4.75
CA ASP A 687 2.06 3.29 -3.80
C ASP A 687 3.54 3.32 -3.37
N MET A 688 4.12 4.53 -3.30
CA MET A 688 5.48 4.73 -2.80
C MET A 688 5.63 4.29 -1.35
N ASP A 689 4.69 4.67 -0.47
CA ASP A 689 4.72 4.27 0.95
C ASP A 689 4.68 2.74 1.11
N GLU A 690 3.92 2.02 0.26
CA GLU A 690 3.88 0.55 0.26
C GLU A 690 5.25 -0.03 -0.13
N PHE A 691 5.90 0.57 -1.13
CA PHE A 691 7.22 0.16 -1.60
C PHE A 691 8.31 0.39 -0.56
N GLU A 692 8.32 1.55 0.06
CA GLU A 692 9.25 1.89 1.13
C GLU A 692 9.04 1.00 2.36
N LEU A 693 7.79 0.76 2.73
CA LEU A 693 7.44 -0.16 3.81
C LEU A 693 7.90 -1.60 3.52
N ASP A 694 7.78 -2.08 2.28
CA ASP A 694 8.29 -3.40 1.89
C ASP A 694 9.82 -3.45 2.01
N ILE A 695 10.54 -2.44 1.49
CA ILE A 695 12.01 -2.40 1.50
C ILE A 695 12.60 -2.35 2.92
N LEU A 696 11.92 -1.72 3.89
CA LEU A 696 12.39 -1.69 5.28
C LEU A 696 12.65 -3.10 5.85
N GLY A 697 11.96 -4.13 5.35
CA GLY A 697 12.10 -5.51 5.80
C GLY A 697 13.13 -6.34 5.02
N LEU A 698 13.81 -5.79 4.02
CA LEU A 698 14.61 -6.57 3.06
C LEU A 698 16.10 -6.28 3.25
N SER A 699 16.85 -7.29 3.69
CA SER A 699 18.31 -7.22 3.83
C SER A 699 19.09 -7.75 2.63
N TRP A 700 18.40 -8.04 1.53
CA TRP A 700 18.96 -8.65 0.32
C TRP A 700 18.80 -7.74 -0.92
N ALA A 701 18.25 -6.54 -0.76
CA ALA A 701 18.06 -5.59 -1.83
C ALA A 701 18.59 -4.22 -1.43
N HIS A 702 19.40 -3.61 -2.29
CA HIS A 702 19.82 -2.21 -2.19
C HIS A 702 19.21 -1.44 -3.37
N VAL A 703 18.43 -0.40 -3.08
CA VAL A 703 17.71 0.39 -4.09
C VAL A 703 18.31 1.78 -4.18
N THR A 704 18.81 2.13 -5.36
CA THR A 704 19.23 3.50 -5.69
C THR A 704 18.14 4.18 -6.50
N ILE A 705 17.51 5.19 -5.92
CA ILE A 705 16.40 5.94 -6.51
C ILE A 705 16.95 7.20 -7.19
N PHE A 706 16.63 7.35 -8.47
CA PHE A 706 16.85 8.56 -9.24
C PHE A 706 15.50 9.28 -9.45
N LEU A 707 15.38 10.48 -8.87
CA LEU A 707 14.18 11.32 -9.04
C LEU A 707 14.47 12.47 -9.99
N ILE A 708 13.73 12.48 -11.10
CA ILE A 708 13.77 13.53 -12.13
C ILE A 708 12.74 14.59 -11.80
N GLY A 709 13.18 15.85 -11.75
CA GLY A 709 12.38 16.99 -11.35
C GLY A 709 12.28 18.09 -12.40
N VAL A 710 11.20 18.85 -12.32
CA VAL A 710 11.09 20.12 -13.05
C VAL A 710 11.83 21.21 -12.28
N ASP A 711 12.58 22.05 -12.99
CA ASP A 711 13.32 23.17 -12.40
C ASP A 711 12.37 24.09 -11.60
N GLY A 712 12.79 24.43 -10.38
CA GLY A 712 12.06 25.37 -9.54
C GLY A 712 10.71 24.83 -9.06
N CYS A 713 10.56 23.51 -8.89
CA CYS A 713 9.32 22.85 -8.48
C CYS A 713 9.34 22.44 -6.98
N PRO A 714 8.62 23.15 -6.09
CA PRO A 714 8.54 22.76 -4.68
C PRO A 714 7.99 21.36 -4.44
N HIS A 715 7.08 20.88 -5.29
CA HIS A 715 6.53 19.52 -5.19
C HIS A 715 7.61 18.45 -5.36
N HIS A 716 8.51 18.61 -6.35
CA HIS A 716 9.63 17.70 -6.55
C HIS A 716 10.54 17.66 -5.31
N HIS A 717 10.86 18.82 -4.74
CA HIS A 717 11.72 18.86 -3.54
C HIS A 717 11.02 18.43 -2.26
N ARG A 718 9.69 18.46 -2.19
CA ARG A 718 8.93 17.82 -1.10
C ARG A 718 9.19 16.33 -1.11
N HIS A 719 8.98 15.70 -2.26
CA HIS A 719 9.22 14.27 -2.44
C HIS A 719 10.70 13.90 -2.28
N ALA A 720 11.62 14.74 -2.78
CA ALA A 720 13.06 14.55 -2.55
C ALA A 720 13.43 14.59 -1.04
N ASN A 721 12.82 15.48 -0.26
CA ASN A 721 13.03 15.52 1.18
C ASN A 721 12.48 14.29 1.90
N GLU A 722 11.40 13.70 1.40
CA GLU A 722 10.86 12.44 1.91
C GLU A 722 11.80 11.27 1.65
N LEU A 723 12.20 11.08 0.39
CA LEU A 723 13.15 10.05 0.01
C LEU A 723 14.48 10.20 0.75
N GLN A 724 14.94 11.43 1.00
CA GLN A 724 16.12 11.69 1.83
C GLN A 724 15.91 11.21 3.28
N ARG A 725 14.79 11.55 3.92
CA ARG A 725 14.49 11.09 5.30
C ARG A 725 14.53 9.57 5.40
N ILE A 726 14.05 8.89 4.36
CA ILE A 726 13.98 7.43 4.33
C ILE A 726 15.37 6.83 4.07
N SER A 727 16.14 7.40 3.16
CA SER A 727 17.54 7.02 2.93
C SER A 727 18.39 7.21 4.19
N ASP A 728 18.16 8.28 4.96
CA ASP A 728 18.88 8.56 6.21
C ASP A 728 18.63 7.50 7.31
N VAL A 729 17.46 6.83 7.28
CA VAL A 729 17.08 5.80 8.28
C VAL A 729 17.18 4.37 7.74
N ASN A 730 17.23 4.18 6.43
CA ASN A 730 17.34 2.88 5.78
C ASN A 730 18.54 2.85 4.82
N HIS A 731 19.63 2.23 5.28
CA HIS A 731 20.88 2.12 4.51
C HIS A 731 20.75 1.33 3.21
N HIS A 732 19.68 0.54 3.05
CA HIS A 732 19.39 -0.17 1.80
C HIS A 732 18.68 0.70 0.75
N VAL A 733 18.40 1.97 1.06
CA VAL A 733 17.83 2.94 0.13
C VAL A 733 18.79 4.11 -0.02
N SER A 734 19.22 4.35 -1.25
CA SER A 734 20.03 5.49 -1.65
C SER A 734 19.24 6.37 -2.61
N PHE A 735 19.53 7.67 -2.60
CA PHE A 735 18.74 8.65 -3.36
C PHE A 735 19.62 9.69 -4.07
N VAL A 736 19.23 10.04 -5.30
CA VAL A 736 19.77 11.16 -6.08
C VAL A 736 18.59 11.91 -6.72
N ASP A 737 18.47 13.21 -6.46
CA ASP A 737 17.60 14.12 -7.23
C ASP A 737 18.37 14.87 -8.31
N ALA A 738 17.69 15.14 -9.41
CA ALA A 738 18.10 16.11 -10.42
C ALA A 738 16.90 16.92 -10.88
N GLN A 739 17.12 18.18 -11.24
CA GLN A 739 16.06 19.05 -11.74
C GLN A 739 16.46 19.79 -13.02
N GLY A 740 15.47 20.10 -13.86
CA GLY A 740 15.68 21.01 -14.98
C GLY A 740 16.61 20.49 -16.07
N ASN A 741 17.39 21.39 -16.65
CA ASN A 741 18.50 21.05 -17.54
C ASN A 741 19.64 20.45 -16.72
N THR A 742 19.60 19.14 -16.47
CA THR A 742 20.57 18.48 -15.61
C THR A 742 21.82 18.01 -16.38
N PRO A 743 23.03 18.16 -15.82
CA PRO A 743 24.24 17.53 -16.36
C PRO A 743 24.21 16.02 -16.12
N GLU A 744 24.05 15.26 -17.20
CA GLU A 744 23.82 13.81 -17.13
C GLU A 744 25.03 13.04 -16.56
N ARG A 745 26.25 13.54 -16.80
CA ARG A 745 27.49 12.95 -16.24
C ARG A 745 27.54 13.06 -14.72
N PHE A 746 27.12 14.21 -14.17
CA PHE A 746 27.05 14.41 -12.73
C PHE A 746 26.08 13.42 -12.09
N VAL A 747 24.87 13.31 -12.64
CA VAL A 747 23.85 12.37 -12.16
C VAL A 747 24.37 10.94 -12.22
N THR A 748 24.92 10.53 -13.37
CA THR A 748 25.45 9.17 -13.57
C THR A 748 26.53 8.86 -12.54
N HIS A 749 27.46 9.78 -12.29
CA HIS A 749 28.52 9.60 -11.31
C HIS A 749 27.97 9.40 -9.89
N GLU A 750 27.01 10.23 -9.46
CA GLU A 750 26.39 10.12 -8.13
C GLU A 750 25.52 8.87 -7.98
N LEU A 751 24.90 8.39 -9.07
CA LEU A 751 24.19 7.11 -9.11
C LEU A 751 25.15 5.93 -8.96
N LEU A 752 26.26 5.91 -9.69
CA LEU A 752 27.23 4.81 -9.62
C LEU A 752 27.82 4.67 -8.21
N LYS A 753 28.19 5.78 -7.55
CA LYS A 753 28.71 5.74 -6.16
C LYS A 753 27.77 5.01 -5.20
N ARG A 754 26.49 5.38 -5.26
CA ARG A 754 25.43 4.80 -4.43
C ARG A 754 25.12 3.37 -4.83
N HIS A 755 25.04 3.12 -6.14
CA HIS A 755 24.70 1.81 -6.66
C HIS A 755 25.79 0.78 -6.38
N LEU A 756 27.06 1.13 -6.50
CA LEU A 756 28.21 0.25 -6.24
C LEU A 756 28.62 0.23 -4.76
N GLY A 757 28.21 1.23 -3.97
CA GLY A 757 28.46 1.28 -2.53
C GLY A 757 29.88 1.71 -2.16
N TYR A 758 30.59 2.44 -3.03
CA TYR A 758 31.88 3.06 -2.71
C TYR A 758 32.03 4.44 -3.40
N ASP A 759 32.93 5.28 -2.88
CA ASP A 759 33.21 6.59 -3.49
C ASP A 759 34.09 6.41 -4.73
N ILE A 760 33.57 6.79 -5.89
CA ILE A 760 34.24 6.68 -7.18
C ILE A 760 34.99 7.99 -7.43
N PRO A 761 36.32 7.98 -7.59
CA PRO A 761 37.06 9.16 -7.96
C PRO A 761 36.78 9.54 -9.42
N MET A 762 36.83 10.84 -9.72
CA MET A 762 36.57 11.34 -11.08
C MET A 762 37.43 10.67 -12.17
N GLN A 763 38.67 10.29 -11.83
CA GLN A 763 39.56 9.58 -12.75
C GLN A 763 39.00 8.22 -13.15
N GLU A 764 38.50 7.45 -12.18
CA GLU A 764 37.89 6.15 -12.42
C GLU A 764 36.57 6.31 -13.17
N PHE A 765 35.72 7.26 -12.77
CA PHE A 765 34.49 7.56 -13.49
C PHE A 765 34.74 7.90 -14.97
N THR A 766 35.79 8.69 -15.26
CA THR A 766 36.17 9.02 -16.64
C THR A 766 36.60 7.77 -17.42
N GLN A 767 37.31 6.83 -16.77
CA GLN A 767 37.68 5.54 -17.39
C GLN A 767 36.46 4.66 -17.64
N MET A 768 35.50 4.64 -16.71
CA MET A 768 34.24 3.92 -16.87
C MET A 768 33.41 4.50 -18.01
N GLU A 769 33.48 5.80 -18.29
CA GLU A 769 32.78 6.42 -19.42
C GLU A 769 33.46 6.18 -20.78
N GLU A 770 34.68 5.62 -20.83
CA GLU A 770 35.36 5.34 -22.10
C GLU A 770 34.56 4.33 -22.93
N LEU A 771 34.34 4.61 -24.21
CA LEU A 771 33.66 3.66 -25.09
C LEU A 771 34.48 2.35 -25.15
N PRO A 772 33.84 1.17 -25.06
CA PRO A 772 34.54 -0.09 -25.20
C PRO A 772 35.29 -0.12 -26.54
N ALA A 773 36.52 -0.63 -26.53
CA ALA A 773 37.34 -0.70 -27.74
C ALA A 773 36.53 -1.39 -28.85
N TYR A 774 36.45 -0.76 -30.03
CA TYR A 774 35.86 -1.39 -31.19
C TYR A 774 36.68 -2.64 -31.52
N GLU A 775 36.15 -3.83 -31.23
CA GLU A 775 36.59 -5.05 -31.90
C GLU A 775 35.96 -5.07 -33.29
N GLU A 776 36.81 -5.01 -34.32
CA GLU A 776 36.43 -5.06 -35.75
C GLU A 776 35.66 -6.32 -36.14
#